data_AF-A0A177CGT3-F1
#
_entry.id   AF-A0A177CGT3-F1
#
_cell.length_a   1.000
_cell.length_b   1.000
_cell.length_c   1.000
_cell.angle_alpha   90.00
_cell.angle_beta   90.00
_cell.angle_gamma   90.00
#
_symmetry.space_group_name_H-M   'P 1'
#
loop_
_entity.id
_entity.type
_entity.pdbx_description
1 polymer ?
#
loop_
_entity_poly.entity_id
_entity_poly.type
_entity_poly.pdbx_seq_one_letter_code
_entity_poly.pdbx_strand_id
1 'polypeptide(L)'
;MTAESVAKNTMKSTANLTANSTVKSTAKSTAKLTAKSTAEFTARSTVKATVKSTAGPARRLTAKSITSNRRSSVAYQSAGNLYPTTRSTSSSVKGIGSSGSSLSLLQSNAKGIASSKAPLTSSRRVQPSSTQEIASSIVLHRSTTEEQQISPILAPLATRLAIALQTGNEGAVTENELLSVLPNALVKRFSLGYQLLPFDVSITWLLDANTAFVENPGTLQNILFANKNLKPGDFPNNNPLAAAGTAPGSDTRMAYFGGNPFVTNDGGTYYPWKPVSDPGMKMFDTNIITWLLGLPTGTRGDAVSAGYDIILSGLKDNAENFTRIALSQLFPNARINGGRTGNNVCDFRGSSNPCLDGASLLIVGDNRNPGDDDVATAVVRSYKNGLPLLVMTEDGNYEPDSWKITELLGLTLGQNYFEGQKVIDNSPRSYQAPSSIIRDVFRADVLQVYSSLSIDPLRPSDYAVCIARDGLSTQTIRMGECVESPPSGVAAHALPYFGAIHRLQNIMNSISSNGLDIFRTTNGINTETLRILTLLANKIRVGPRGMSGDTAIAIKYPISTRTDGVAVTRALFADWIVPMSTYSTPRALDLGSLWCPDNVVYEAGNCTAPSFPDFSSFQVVLNSTLGDEWTSTGYTQSPGRAATITLLNDPGIPVAVRTFATRNADGRTAEYSAAGKPLYNRPQFPVSVWIPLRPGISTVINSPYGGPLYISLDGTDLTSSRQASFLFQNVSKHFAVLDASNDNALRQLAQDLTRSPAYWVDIKGSGFELHVPAGKLIQSLAPGGIDIGVGRMVYYNTTTTGLSQLMIDYKTSWAEREYRMAGLKIDGEAMTTSLPLEDQRLCQFLGWDCLNESIHRITETQHLTYDTYAACGQLCSGNPITSSTVPAPIAWGEGHELGHNLQRQQLDIYWPDTSLGKGLGAINVWANYSMRSTEVSNNIFPYFNQWTYFRLTLPARFGTGIDDGPLRRHDVQDFTILFSARQSAYLKLQQNGQNVVLDHTCKVLGTFPIGTRSDVMLADAVWSNNGYAVNNGERMSFYFALPQILQGKTMANNVVLTDGRNIYTLMYQAARLFSAYATDAANWQARATSLGFSRYAYTNDAVYGAGKTVNDMIGNDFLVVVLSLITRYDFRPYFTAHGVFYTSLANTQVSANTPSGGYKALGSPHVVLGNQYPKTNLAVTPEGGPGAYVSRNVGIDITNAATTWPGADNNLDGLPEDLVGFHPRNCPGVTVP
;
A
#
# COMPACT_ATOMS: atom_id res chain seq x y z
N MET A 1 26.61 -79.02 7.99
CA MET A 1 26.29 -77.75 8.71
C MET A 1 24.94 -77.93 9.38
N THR A 2 24.89 -77.82 10.70
CA THR A 2 23.69 -78.12 11.51
C THR A 2 22.65 -77.02 11.39
N ALA A 3 21.36 -77.37 11.47
CA ALA A 3 20.23 -76.43 11.39
C ALA A 3 20.36 -75.27 12.41
N GLU A 4 21.04 -75.51 13.53
CA GLU A 4 21.32 -74.52 14.56
C GLU A 4 22.32 -73.44 14.12
N SER A 5 23.34 -73.78 13.30
CA SER A 5 24.29 -72.78 12.79
C SER A 5 23.65 -71.89 11.72
N VAL A 6 22.73 -72.46 10.94
CA VAL A 6 21.96 -71.71 9.94
C VAL A 6 20.96 -70.79 10.63
N ALA A 7 20.24 -71.24 11.66
CA ALA A 7 19.32 -70.40 12.42
C ALA A 7 20.03 -69.24 13.14
N LYS A 8 21.19 -69.48 13.76
CA LYS A 8 21.99 -68.40 14.40
C LYS A 8 22.51 -67.38 13.40
N ASN A 9 23.03 -67.83 12.26
CA ASN A 9 23.55 -66.92 11.25
C ASN A 9 22.43 -66.14 10.55
N THR A 10 21.28 -66.76 10.28
CA THR A 10 20.11 -66.09 9.71
C THR A 10 19.51 -65.08 10.70
N MET A 11 19.36 -65.43 11.99
CA MET A 11 18.88 -64.47 12.99
C MET A 11 19.84 -63.29 13.18
N LYS A 12 21.16 -63.52 13.20
CA LYS A 12 22.16 -62.45 13.34
C LYS A 12 22.23 -61.55 12.11
N SER A 13 22.09 -62.14 10.92
CA SER A 13 21.98 -61.43 9.63
C SER A 13 20.72 -60.57 9.57
N THR A 14 19.56 -61.14 9.88
CA THR A 14 18.27 -60.44 9.83
C THR A 14 18.20 -59.36 10.91
N ALA A 15 18.65 -59.63 12.14
CA ALA A 15 18.69 -58.62 13.20
C ALA A 15 19.64 -57.45 12.85
N ASN A 16 20.82 -57.72 12.27
CA ASN A 16 21.72 -56.66 11.82
C ASN A 16 21.15 -55.87 10.64
N LEU A 17 20.49 -56.52 9.67
CA LEU A 17 19.88 -55.84 8.53
C LEU A 17 18.67 -55.01 8.96
N THR A 18 17.80 -55.53 9.83
CA THR A 18 16.64 -54.80 10.34
C THR A 18 17.05 -53.70 11.31
N ALA A 19 18.06 -53.90 12.17
CA ALA A 19 18.58 -52.85 13.03
C ALA A 19 19.29 -51.75 12.23
N ASN A 20 20.14 -52.09 11.25
CA ASN A 20 20.78 -51.06 10.40
C ASN A 20 19.76 -50.35 9.51
N SER A 21 18.78 -51.04 8.93
CA SER A 21 17.76 -50.39 8.09
C SER A 21 16.85 -49.50 8.91
N THR A 22 16.46 -49.93 10.12
CA THR A 22 15.54 -49.18 10.99
C THR A 22 16.26 -48.05 11.71
N VAL A 23 17.49 -48.24 12.21
CA VAL A 23 18.28 -47.16 12.81
C VAL A 23 18.69 -46.15 11.74
N LYS A 24 19.10 -46.58 10.54
CA LYS A 24 19.47 -45.65 9.47
C LYS A 24 18.27 -44.96 8.85
N SER A 25 17.10 -45.62 8.75
CA SER A 25 15.88 -44.97 8.28
C SER A 25 15.31 -44.02 9.33
N THR A 26 15.24 -44.45 10.60
CA THR A 26 14.70 -43.65 11.72
C THR A 26 15.63 -42.52 12.11
N ALA A 27 16.95 -42.73 12.18
CA ALA A 27 17.89 -41.65 12.43
C ALA A 27 17.91 -40.66 11.26
N LYS A 28 17.79 -41.12 10.00
CA LYS A 28 17.73 -40.21 8.84
C LYS A 28 16.39 -39.49 8.73
N SER A 29 15.27 -40.12 9.07
CA SER A 29 13.96 -39.47 9.06
C SER A 29 13.76 -38.58 10.27
N THR A 30 14.18 -38.98 11.48
CA THR A 30 14.19 -38.15 12.68
C THR A 30 15.19 -37.00 12.54
N ALA A 31 16.43 -37.22 12.11
CA ALA A 31 17.35 -36.09 11.89
C ALA A 31 16.87 -35.15 10.78
N LYS A 32 16.25 -35.66 9.71
CA LYS A 32 15.68 -34.82 8.65
C LYS A 32 14.42 -34.09 9.09
N LEU A 33 13.57 -34.71 9.92
CA LEU A 33 12.35 -34.08 10.46
C LEU A 33 12.67 -33.09 11.57
N THR A 34 13.61 -33.41 12.47
CA THR A 34 14.08 -32.52 13.53
C THR A 34 14.91 -31.37 12.96
N ALA A 35 15.82 -31.61 12.01
CA ALA A 35 16.54 -30.51 11.35
C ALA A 35 15.60 -29.64 10.51
N LYS A 36 14.63 -30.23 9.81
CA LYS A 36 13.61 -29.47 9.07
C LYS A 36 12.68 -28.71 10.01
N SER A 37 12.24 -29.29 11.12
CA SER A 37 11.34 -28.62 12.06
C SER A 37 12.05 -27.54 12.85
N THR A 38 13.30 -27.77 13.27
CA THR A 38 14.12 -26.77 13.96
C THR A 38 14.50 -25.65 12.99
N ALA A 39 14.89 -25.96 11.76
CA ALA A 39 15.14 -24.93 10.74
C ALA A 39 13.87 -24.17 10.35
N GLU A 40 12.71 -24.82 10.19
CA GLU A 40 11.43 -24.14 9.92
C GLU A 40 10.94 -23.34 11.13
N PHE A 41 11.18 -23.80 12.36
CA PHE A 41 10.81 -23.08 13.57
C PHE A 41 11.70 -21.85 13.77
N THR A 42 13.02 -22.01 13.68
CA THR A 42 13.98 -20.90 13.77
C THR A 42 13.81 -19.92 12.61
N ALA A 43 13.61 -20.40 11.37
CA ALA A 43 13.31 -19.53 10.24
C ALA A 43 11.96 -18.81 10.42
N ARG A 44 10.91 -19.46 10.91
CA ARG A 44 9.62 -18.80 11.14
C ARG A 44 9.65 -17.82 12.30
N SER A 45 10.37 -18.10 13.39
CA SER A 45 10.48 -17.18 14.52
C SER A 45 11.27 -15.94 14.14
N THR A 46 12.37 -16.10 13.39
CA THR A 46 13.18 -14.99 12.90
C THR A 46 12.44 -14.22 11.80
N VAL A 47 11.79 -14.89 10.85
CA VAL A 47 10.93 -14.26 9.83
C VAL A 47 9.74 -13.56 10.45
N LYS A 48 9.10 -14.08 11.51
CA LYS A 48 7.95 -13.42 12.15
C LYS A 48 8.38 -12.16 12.93
N ALA A 49 9.59 -12.13 13.47
CA ALA A 49 10.18 -10.93 14.06
C ALA A 49 10.53 -9.88 12.98
N THR A 50 11.18 -10.30 11.89
CA THR A 50 11.64 -9.42 10.80
C THR A 50 10.52 -8.97 9.85
N VAL A 51 9.48 -9.78 9.60
CA VAL A 51 8.30 -9.40 8.80
C VAL A 51 7.46 -8.36 9.52
N LYS A 52 7.42 -8.38 10.86
CA LYS A 52 6.67 -7.41 11.67
C LYS A 52 7.37 -6.06 11.73
N SER A 53 8.70 -6.01 11.60
CA SER A 53 9.50 -4.78 11.59
C SER A 53 9.70 -4.17 10.19
N THR A 54 9.66 -4.96 9.11
CA THR A 54 10.16 -4.48 7.80
C THR A 54 9.25 -4.80 6.60
N ALA A 55 8.34 -5.79 6.68
CA ALA A 55 7.54 -6.23 5.53
C ALA A 55 6.04 -5.86 5.59
N GLY A 56 5.58 -5.12 6.61
CA GLY A 56 4.22 -4.55 6.66
C GLY A 56 3.83 -3.77 5.40
N PRO A 57 4.72 -2.92 4.83
CA PRO A 57 4.43 -2.18 3.60
C PRO A 57 4.51 -3.03 2.32
N ALA A 58 5.46 -3.96 2.22
CA ALA A 58 5.72 -4.75 1.01
C ALA A 58 4.77 -5.95 0.82
N ARG A 59 4.29 -6.58 1.90
CA ARG A 59 3.38 -7.74 1.84
C ARG A 59 1.98 -7.39 1.31
N ARG A 60 1.61 -6.10 1.37
CA ARG A 60 0.38 -5.56 0.76
C ARG A 60 0.41 -5.60 -0.79
N LEU A 61 1.61 -5.63 -1.40
CA LEU A 61 1.79 -5.66 -2.86
C LEU A 61 1.89 -7.10 -3.41
N THR A 62 2.50 -8.04 -2.67
CA THR A 62 2.71 -9.42 -3.18
C THR A 62 1.47 -10.33 -3.03
N ALA A 63 0.59 -10.08 -2.05
CA ALA A 63 -0.66 -10.82 -1.89
C ALA A 63 -1.65 -10.63 -3.07
N LYS A 64 -1.51 -9.52 -3.83
CA LYS A 64 -2.23 -9.27 -5.09
C LYS A 64 -1.74 -10.12 -6.27
N SER A 65 -0.48 -10.57 -6.26
CA SER A 65 0.14 -11.28 -7.40
C SER A 65 -0.15 -12.80 -7.39
N ILE A 66 -0.18 -13.43 -6.22
CA ILE A 66 -0.40 -14.90 -6.11
C ILE A 66 -1.86 -15.28 -6.42
N THR A 67 -2.82 -14.38 -6.20
CA THR A 67 -4.22 -14.56 -6.60
C THR A 67 -4.46 -14.40 -8.11
N SER A 68 -3.54 -13.76 -8.84
CA SER A 68 -3.59 -13.61 -10.31
C SER A 68 -3.26 -14.92 -11.04
N ASN A 69 -2.22 -15.64 -10.61
CA ASN A 69 -1.67 -16.80 -11.34
C ASN A 69 -2.52 -18.09 -11.32
N ARG A 70 -3.60 -18.16 -10.54
CA ARG A 70 -4.54 -19.30 -10.58
C ARG A 70 -5.75 -19.10 -11.50
N ARG A 71 -5.89 -17.94 -12.15
CA ARG A 71 -7.02 -17.62 -13.04
C ARG A 71 -6.93 -18.21 -14.45
N SER A 72 -5.81 -18.83 -14.85
CA SER A 72 -5.50 -19.11 -16.26
C SER A 72 -5.96 -20.46 -16.83
N SER A 73 -6.67 -21.30 -16.08
CA SER A 73 -7.10 -22.62 -16.60
C SER A 73 -8.52 -22.98 -16.17
N VAL A 74 -9.47 -22.75 -17.08
CA VAL A 74 -10.50 -23.70 -17.59
C VAL A 74 -11.68 -22.89 -18.13
N ALA A 75 -11.91 -23.04 -19.44
CA ALA A 75 -12.95 -22.38 -20.23
C ALA A 75 -14.37 -22.84 -19.84
N TYR A 76 -15.35 -21.94 -19.96
CA TYR A 76 -16.78 -22.26 -19.97
C TYR A 76 -17.41 -21.86 -21.30
N GLN A 77 -18.12 -22.81 -21.91
CA GLN A 77 -19.06 -22.60 -23.01
C GLN A 77 -20.47 -22.25 -22.48
N SER A 78 -21.05 -21.24 -23.13
CA SER A 78 -22.44 -21.07 -23.58
C SER A 78 -23.63 -20.93 -22.63
N ALA A 79 -24.47 -19.97 -23.07
CA ALA A 79 -25.93 -19.81 -22.94
C ALA A 79 -26.45 -19.18 -21.63
N GLY A 80 -27.32 -18.17 -21.65
CA GLY A 80 -28.01 -17.49 -22.74
C GLY A 80 -29.40 -17.06 -22.28
N ASN A 81 -29.79 -15.81 -22.60
CA ASN A 81 -31.17 -15.34 -22.78
C ASN A 81 -32.09 -15.36 -21.53
N LEU A 82 -33.14 -14.56 -21.37
CA LEU A 82 -33.85 -13.50 -22.11
C LEU A 82 -34.91 -12.97 -21.10
N TYR A 83 -35.31 -11.71 -21.18
CA TYR A 83 -36.70 -11.20 -21.40
C TYR A 83 -37.04 -10.11 -20.35
N PRO A 84 -38.07 -9.26 -20.55
CA PRO A 84 -38.79 -8.93 -21.78
C PRO A 84 -38.98 -7.42 -22.02
N THR A 85 -39.12 -7.09 -23.31
CA THR A 85 -39.79 -5.89 -23.84
C THR A 85 -41.29 -6.11 -24.00
N THR A 86 -42.12 -5.14 -23.61
CA THR A 86 -43.48 -4.85 -24.15
C THR A 86 -43.99 -3.54 -23.52
N ARG A 87 -44.73 -2.64 -24.17
CA ARG A 87 -45.15 -2.41 -25.56
C ARG A 87 -45.94 -1.08 -25.58
N SER A 88 -45.75 -0.25 -26.63
CA SER A 88 -46.74 0.58 -27.35
C SER A 88 -47.59 1.63 -26.59
N THR A 89 -47.97 2.80 -27.07
CA THR A 89 -48.44 3.36 -28.37
C THR A 89 -48.39 4.91 -28.19
N SER A 90 -48.34 5.85 -29.15
CA SER A 90 -49.16 6.04 -30.35
C SER A 90 -48.69 7.28 -31.14
N SER A 91 -48.54 7.12 -32.46
CA SER A 91 -49.08 7.96 -33.56
C SER A 91 -48.76 9.47 -33.72
N SER A 92 -48.13 9.78 -34.86
CA SER A 92 -48.51 10.78 -35.92
C SER A 92 -48.68 12.27 -35.54
N VAL A 93 -48.15 13.26 -36.28
CA VAL A 93 -48.50 13.67 -37.67
C VAL A 93 -47.44 14.64 -38.25
N LYS A 94 -47.32 14.61 -39.60
CA LYS A 94 -46.75 15.54 -40.62
C LYS A 94 -46.77 17.05 -40.27
N GLY A 95 -45.98 17.98 -40.82
CA GLY A 95 -45.11 18.07 -42.01
C GLY A 95 -44.81 19.57 -42.30
N ILE A 96 -44.30 19.89 -43.52
CA ILE A 96 -44.03 21.24 -44.10
C ILE A 96 -42.66 21.83 -43.66
N GLY A 97 -41.75 22.37 -44.50
CA GLY A 97 -41.77 22.79 -45.89
C GLY A 97 -41.13 24.19 -46.03
N SER A 98 -40.00 24.28 -46.74
CA SER A 98 -39.50 25.39 -47.58
C SER A 98 -39.35 26.86 -47.08
N SER A 99 -38.15 27.39 -47.37
CA SER A 99 -37.85 28.67 -48.08
C SER A 99 -38.09 30.06 -47.46
N GLY A 100 -37.08 30.92 -47.65
CA GLY A 100 -37.24 32.34 -48.03
C GLY A 100 -36.72 33.36 -47.00
N SER A 101 -35.58 34.03 -47.27
CA SER A 101 -35.49 35.43 -47.78
C SER A 101 -35.51 36.46 -46.62
N SER A 102 -34.81 37.60 -46.54
CA SER A 102 -33.84 38.35 -47.37
C SER A 102 -33.63 39.74 -46.67
N LEU A 103 -32.63 40.50 -47.13
CA LEU A 103 -32.35 41.95 -46.94
C LEU A 103 -31.64 42.40 -45.63
N SER A 104 -30.75 43.41 -45.59
CA SER A 104 -29.72 44.04 -46.46
C SER A 104 -29.32 45.41 -45.87
N LEU A 105 -28.08 45.87 -46.11
CA LEU A 105 -27.61 47.28 -46.31
C LEU A 105 -27.61 48.23 -45.07
N LEU A 106 -26.63 49.10 -44.77
CA LEU A 106 -25.68 49.99 -45.50
C LEU A 106 -24.35 50.15 -44.70
N GLN A 107 -23.14 50.25 -45.28
CA GLN A 107 -22.43 51.46 -45.82
C GLN A 107 -22.40 52.67 -44.85
N SER A 108 -21.35 53.49 -44.64
CA SER A 108 -20.04 53.75 -45.26
C SER A 108 -19.36 54.92 -44.49
N ASN A 109 -18.03 55.05 -44.53
CA ASN A 109 -17.23 56.29 -44.75
C ASN A 109 -15.94 56.45 -43.93
N ALA A 110 -15.03 57.23 -44.54
CA ALA A 110 -13.58 57.24 -44.45
C ALA A 110 -12.98 58.54 -43.84
N LYS A 111 -11.63 58.58 -43.82
CA LYS A 111 -10.66 59.69 -43.56
C LYS A 111 -10.31 59.93 -42.09
N GLY A 112 -9.09 60.21 -41.64
CA GLY A 112 -7.73 60.47 -42.16
C GLY A 112 -6.91 61.03 -40.96
N ILE A 113 -5.58 60.87 -40.81
CA ILE A 113 -4.51 61.81 -41.23
C ILE A 113 -3.18 61.49 -40.48
N ALA A 114 -2.05 61.60 -41.21
CA ALA A 114 -0.63 61.94 -40.87
C ALA A 114 0.21 61.07 -39.89
N SER A 115 1.31 60.41 -40.30
CA SER A 115 2.70 60.86 -40.62
C SER A 115 3.58 61.11 -39.38
N SER A 116 4.76 60.48 -39.20
CA SER A 116 6.00 60.92 -39.86
C SER A 116 7.23 60.03 -39.52
N LYS A 117 8.01 59.71 -40.58
CA LYS A 117 9.47 59.88 -40.77
C LYS A 117 10.51 59.09 -39.92
N ALA A 118 11.34 58.34 -40.66
CA ALA A 118 12.70 57.90 -40.33
C ALA A 118 13.71 59.09 -40.31
N PRO A 119 14.99 58.89 -39.91
CA PRO A 119 15.98 58.39 -40.87
C PRO A 119 17.12 57.49 -40.30
N LEU A 120 17.77 56.82 -41.25
CA LEU A 120 19.07 56.14 -41.21
C LEU A 120 20.25 57.11 -41.00
N THR A 121 21.40 56.64 -40.46
CA THR A 121 22.73 56.83 -41.07
C THR A 121 23.91 56.08 -40.40
N SER A 122 24.80 55.57 -41.29
CA SER A 122 26.29 55.43 -41.26
C SER A 122 26.97 54.61 -40.13
N SER A 123 27.65 53.48 -40.38
CA SER A 123 28.95 53.22 -41.06
C SER A 123 30.22 53.62 -40.29
N ARG A 124 31.00 52.65 -39.78
CA ARG A 124 32.47 52.57 -39.95
C ARG A 124 33.04 51.22 -39.49
N ARG A 125 34.30 50.99 -39.86
CA ARG A 125 34.95 49.74 -40.27
C ARG A 125 36.23 49.51 -39.42
N VAL A 126 36.74 48.26 -39.42
CA VAL A 126 38.15 47.81 -39.20
C VAL A 126 38.55 47.25 -37.80
N GLN A 127 38.50 45.91 -37.68
CA GLN A 127 39.61 44.90 -37.51
C GLN A 127 40.60 44.93 -36.29
N PRO A 128 41.31 43.78 -36.00
CA PRO A 128 41.47 43.17 -34.66
C PRO A 128 42.92 42.98 -34.16
N SER A 129 43.07 42.58 -32.89
CA SER A 129 44.23 41.89 -32.26
C SER A 129 43.91 41.75 -30.75
N SER A 130 44.34 40.79 -29.92
CA SER A 130 45.20 39.61 -29.98
C SER A 130 45.15 38.95 -28.58
N THR A 131 45.10 37.61 -28.54
CA THR A 131 45.67 36.64 -27.56
C THR A 131 45.95 36.95 -26.07
N GLN A 132 45.55 35.94 -25.27
CA GLN A 132 46.27 35.26 -24.15
C GLN A 132 45.97 35.60 -22.68
N GLU A 133 45.49 34.55 -21.99
CA GLU A 133 45.74 34.05 -20.62
C GLU A 133 45.80 35.01 -19.42
N ILE A 134 45.00 34.69 -18.39
CA ILE A 134 45.48 34.26 -17.06
C ILE A 134 44.26 33.80 -16.23
N ALA A 135 44.36 32.60 -15.66
CA ALA A 135 43.46 32.06 -14.65
C ALA A 135 43.76 32.68 -13.28
N SER A 136 42.74 32.95 -12.46
CA SER A 136 42.70 32.77 -10.98
C SER A 136 41.45 33.44 -10.36
N SER A 137 40.71 32.66 -9.55
CA SER A 137 39.93 33.03 -8.35
C SER A 137 39.00 34.27 -8.34
N ILE A 138 37.72 34.10 -7.96
CA ILE A 138 37.03 34.97 -6.98
C ILE A 138 35.75 34.29 -6.47
N VAL A 139 35.58 34.37 -5.15
CA VAL A 139 34.44 33.94 -4.34
C VAL A 139 33.44 35.10 -4.16
N LEU A 140 32.14 34.80 -4.30
CA LEU A 140 30.90 35.47 -3.85
C LEU A 140 30.98 36.85 -3.11
N HIS A 141 30.30 37.90 -3.61
CA HIS A 141 28.93 38.36 -3.27
C HIS A 141 28.67 39.89 -3.46
N ARG A 142 27.53 40.24 -4.10
CA ARG A 142 26.79 41.55 -4.19
C ARG A 142 27.54 42.73 -4.85
N SER A 143 26.99 43.62 -5.67
CA SER A 143 25.63 44.15 -5.86
C SER A 143 25.45 44.68 -7.30
N THR A 144 24.20 44.97 -7.66
CA THR A 144 23.66 45.43 -8.95
C THR A 144 24.35 46.64 -9.59
N THR A 145 24.62 46.57 -10.90
CA THR A 145 24.28 47.61 -11.91
C THR A 145 24.57 47.12 -13.33
N GLU A 146 23.56 47.28 -14.21
CA GLU A 146 23.57 47.22 -15.68
C GLU A 146 24.63 46.33 -16.39
N GLU A 147 24.29 45.05 -16.55
CA GLU A 147 24.92 44.19 -17.56
C GLU A 147 23.99 44.12 -18.79
N GLN A 148 24.54 44.47 -19.96
CA GLN A 148 23.92 44.23 -21.26
C GLN A 148 23.53 42.76 -21.37
N GLN A 149 22.24 42.46 -21.24
CA GLN A 149 21.69 41.14 -21.53
C GLN A 149 21.86 40.81 -23.02
N ILE A 150 22.93 40.11 -23.38
CA ILE A 150 22.84 39.19 -24.51
C ILE A 150 21.85 38.12 -24.06
N SER A 151 20.63 38.17 -24.62
CA SER A 151 19.57 37.23 -24.26
C SER A 151 20.09 35.80 -24.34
N PRO A 152 19.94 34.98 -23.27
CA PRO A 152 20.41 33.58 -23.26
C PRO A 152 19.79 32.73 -24.37
N ILE A 153 18.79 33.24 -25.08
CA ILE A 153 18.13 32.63 -26.24
C ILE A 153 19.03 32.59 -27.49
N LEU A 154 20.03 33.48 -27.62
CA LEU A 154 20.92 33.58 -28.80
C LEU A 154 22.25 32.81 -28.66
N ALA A 155 22.51 32.18 -27.51
CA ALA A 155 23.74 31.45 -27.26
C ALA A 155 23.77 30.06 -27.96
N PRO A 156 24.96 29.51 -28.27
CA PRO A 156 25.09 28.16 -28.80
C PRO A 156 24.41 27.11 -27.90
N LEU A 157 23.90 26.03 -28.50
CA LEU A 157 23.21 24.95 -27.77
C LEU A 157 24.03 24.41 -26.59
N ALA A 158 25.35 24.22 -26.75
CA ALA A 158 26.21 23.74 -25.68
C ALA A 158 26.17 24.63 -24.42
N THR A 159 26.21 25.96 -24.61
CA THR A 159 26.15 26.94 -23.51
C THR A 159 24.78 26.92 -22.84
N ARG A 160 23.71 26.93 -23.64
CA ARG A 160 22.34 26.91 -23.12
C ARG A 160 21.98 25.62 -22.40
N LEU A 161 22.41 24.49 -22.95
CA LEU A 161 22.26 23.18 -22.32
C LEU A 161 23.02 23.10 -21.00
N ALA A 162 24.26 23.62 -20.93
CA ALA A 162 25.00 23.69 -19.67
C ALA A 162 24.26 24.51 -18.60
N ILE A 163 23.70 25.67 -18.98
CA ILE A 163 22.86 26.48 -18.08
C ILE A 163 21.63 25.69 -17.63
N ALA A 164 20.91 25.06 -18.57
CA ALA A 164 19.72 24.26 -18.25
C ALA A 164 20.04 23.09 -17.30
N LEU A 165 21.14 22.38 -17.53
CA LEU A 165 21.58 21.26 -16.70
C LEU A 165 22.08 21.67 -15.32
N GLN A 166 22.56 22.91 -15.15
CA GLN A 166 22.99 23.43 -13.86
C GLN A 166 21.83 24.04 -13.07
N THR A 167 20.90 24.70 -13.76
CA THR A 167 19.85 25.50 -13.13
C THR A 167 18.49 24.82 -13.11
N GLY A 168 18.29 23.75 -13.89
CA GLY A 168 16.99 23.14 -14.13
C GLY A 168 16.03 23.99 -14.99
N ASN A 169 16.51 25.07 -15.60
CA ASN A 169 15.70 25.96 -16.43
C ASN A 169 15.40 25.32 -17.80
N GLU A 170 14.22 24.72 -17.95
CA GLU A 170 13.76 24.12 -19.20
C GLU A 170 13.51 25.15 -20.30
N GLY A 171 13.30 26.43 -19.96
CA GLY A 171 13.10 27.50 -20.93
C GLY A 171 14.34 27.83 -21.78
N ALA A 172 15.53 27.39 -21.35
CA ALA A 172 16.78 27.65 -22.06
C ALA A 172 17.04 26.68 -23.24
N VAL A 173 16.25 25.63 -23.40
CA VAL A 173 16.45 24.56 -24.41
C VAL A 173 15.11 24.16 -25.02
N THR A 174 15.08 23.74 -26.29
CA THR A 174 13.85 23.21 -26.92
C THR A 174 13.67 21.71 -26.63
N GLU A 175 12.45 21.19 -26.84
CA GLU A 175 12.20 19.75 -26.74
C GLU A 175 13.08 18.93 -27.71
N ASN A 176 13.17 19.37 -28.96
CA ASN A 176 13.96 18.68 -30.00
C ASN A 176 15.45 18.68 -29.67
N GLU A 177 15.96 19.77 -29.09
CA GLU A 177 17.34 19.86 -28.62
C GLU A 177 17.62 18.84 -27.52
N LEU A 178 16.75 18.73 -26.51
CA LEU A 178 16.87 17.74 -25.43
C LEU A 178 16.85 16.30 -25.97
N LEU A 179 15.93 15.99 -26.89
CA LEU A 179 15.86 14.68 -27.55
C LEU A 179 17.13 14.39 -28.38
N SER A 180 17.69 15.39 -29.07
CA SER A 180 18.89 15.21 -29.90
C SER A 180 20.16 14.91 -29.11
N VAL A 181 20.28 15.44 -27.89
CA VAL A 181 21.47 15.25 -27.04
C VAL A 181 21.37 14.03 -26.14
N LEU A 182 20.15 13.51 -25.90
CA LEU A 182 19.92 12.38 -25.01
C LEU A 182 20.71 11.10 -25.41
N PRO A 183 20.76 10.67 -26.69
CA PRO A 183 21.61 9.54 -27.10
C PRO A 183 23.10 9.80 -26.84
N ASN A 184 23.60 11.02 -27.08
CA ASN A 184 25.01 11.36 -26.88
C ASN A 184 25.39 11.40 -25.40
N ALA A 185 24.50 11.88 -24.53
CA ALA A 185 24.67 11.82 -23.08
C ALA A 185 24.76 10.36 -22.56
N LEU A 186 24.16 9.40 -23.27
CA LEU A 186 24.33 7.97 -23.01
C LEU A 186 25.63 7.41 -23.58
N VAL A 187 26.19 7.98 -24.67
CA VAL A 187 27.44 7.51 -25.33
C VAL A 187 28.70 8.00 -24.61
N LYS A 188 28.69 9.15 -23.92
CA LYS A 188 29.76 9.55 -22.98
C LYS A 188 30.03 8.51 -21.88
N ARG A 189 29.21 7.46 -21.80
CA ARG A 189 29.32 6.34 -20.88
C ARG A 189 30.02 5.15 -21.55
N PHE A 190 31.25 4.90 -21.14
CA PHE A 190 31.70 3.53 -20.97
C PHE A 190 31.26 3.12 -19.57
N SER A 191 30.45 2.07 -19.42
CA SER A 191 30.05 1.62 -18.07
C SER A 191 31.30 1.25 -17.27
N LEU A 192 31.45 1.80 -16.07
CA LEU A 192 32.51 1.45 -15.13
C LEU A 192 32.61 -0.07 -14.99
N GLY A 193 31.46 -0.76 -14.92
CA GLY A 193 31.42 -2.23 -14.96
C GLY A 193 32.19 -2.83 -16.14
N TYR A 194 31.99 -2.34 -17.36
CA TYR A 194 32.73 -2.82 -18.54
C TYR A 194 34.24 -2.52 -18.46
N GLN A 195 34.64 -1.36 -17.90
CA GLN A 195 36.05 -1.04 -17.70
C GLN A 195 36.72 -1.92 -16.63
N LEU A 196 35.94 -2.44 -15.68
CA LEU A 196 36.42 -3.30 -14.61
C LEU A 196 36.49 -4.77 -15.02
N LEU A 197 35.73 -5.20 -16.04
CA LEU A 197 35.74 -6.58 -16.51
C LEU A 197 37.06 -6.96 -17.22
N PRO A 198 37.55 -8.20 -17.02
CA PRO A 198 38.67 -8.73 -17.78
C PRO A 198 38.26 -9.07 -19.23
N PHE A 199 38.97 -8.51 -20.23
CA PHE A 199 38.63 -8.67 -21.66
C PHE A 199 38.75 -10.11 -22.19
N ASP A 200 39.71 -10.88 -21.69
CA ASP A 200 40.09 -12.19 -22.27
C ASP A 200 39.78 -13.39 -21.37
N VAL A 201 39.18 -13.16 -20.20
CA VAL A 201 38.96 -14.19 -19.18
C VAL A 201 37.53 -14.08 -18.66
N SER A 202 36.82 -15.19 -18.50
CA SER A 202 35.49 -15.16 -17.89
C SER A 202 35.57 -15.09 -16.37
N ILE A 203 34.60 -14.41 -15.76
CA ILE A 203 34.44 -14.31 -14.31
C ILE A 203 33.50 -15.41 -13.84
N THR A 204 33.94 -16.15 -12.83
CA THR A 204 33.07 -17.01 -12.02
C THR A 204 33.20 -16.63 -10.55
N TRP A 205 32.09 -16.19 -9.96
CA TRP A 205 31.99 -15.87 -8.54
C TRP A 205 30.86 -16.69 -7.91
N LEU A 206 31.26 -17.76 -7.21
CA LEU A 206 30.35 -18.65 -6.50
C LEU A 206 30.07 -18.08 -5.11
N LEU A 207 28.95 -17.37 -5.02
CA LEU A 207 28.37 -16.88 -3.78
C LEU A 207 27.50 -17.96 -3.12
N ASP A 208 27.42 -17.90 -1.79
CA ASP A 208 26.40 -18.66 -1.06
C ASP A 208 25.03 -17.94 -1.11
N ALA A 209 24.03 -18.55 -0.49
CA ALA A 209 22.70 -17.95 -0.41
C ALA A 209 22.65 -16.76 0.58
N ASN A 210 23.63 -16.64 1.47
CA ASN A 210 23.72 -15.62 2.51
C ASN A 210 24.43 -14.37 1.97
N THR A 211 24.09 -13.94 0.76
CA THR A 211 24.56 -12.69 0.16
C THR A 211 23.38 -11.76 -0.12
N ALA A 212 23.68 -10.53 -0.52
CA ALA A 212 22.71 -9.50 -0.84
C ALA A 212 22.79 -9.07 -2.32
N PHE A 213 21.72 -8.47 -2.80
CA PHE A 213 21.70 -7.64 -4.00
C PHE A 213 21.93 -6.20 -3.61
N VAL A 214 22.68 -5.45 -4.42
CA VAL A 214 22.94 -4.03 -4.19
C VAL A 214 22.12 -3.22 -5.16
N GLU A 215 20.94 -2.81 -4.71
CA GLU A 215 20.06 -1.93 -5.47
C GLU A 215 20.49 -0.47 -5.26
N ASN A 216 20.54 0.27 -6.35
CA ASN A 216 21.13 1.59 -6.38
C ASN A 216 20.23 2.55 -7.18
N PRO A 217 19.76 3.62 -6.55
CA PRO A 217 18.83 4.57 -7.15
C PRO A 217 19.47 5.61 -8.07
N GLY A 218 20.74 5.44 -8.44
CA GLY A 218 21.38 6.23 -9.50
C GLY A 218 22.54 7.12 -9.05
N THR A 219 22.95 7.06 -7.79
CA THR A 219 24.18 7.72 -7.28
C THR A 219 25.43 6.95 -7.67
N LEU A 220 25.37 5.62 -7.69
CA LEU A 220 26.45 4.73 -8.15
C LEU A 220 26.11 4.11 -9.53
N GLN A 221 26.96 3.23 -10.04
CA GLN A 221 26.67 2.34 -11.17
C GLN A 221 26.75 0.89 -10.72
N ASN A 222 25.80 0.05 -11.14
CA ASN A 222 25.91 -1.39 -10.95
C ASN A 222 27.05 -1.92 -11.81
N ILE A 223 28.03 -2.57 -11.18
CA ILE A 223 29.28 -3.00 -11.83
C ILE A 223 29.37 -4.52 -12.01
N LEU A 224 28.52 -5.29 -11.34
CA LEU A 224 28.46 -6.75 -11.46
C LEU A 224 27.03 -7.25 -11.27
N PHE A 225 26.60 -8.18 -12.13
CA PHE A 225 25.25 -8.74 -12.13
C PHE A 225 25.29 -10.26 -12.09
N ALA A 226 24.29 -10.86 -11.45
CA ALA A 226 24.16 -12.31 -11.41
C ALA A 226 23.63 -12.85 -12.75
N ASN A 227 24.19 -13.96 -13.24
CA ASN A 227 23.79 -14.58 -14.51
C ASN A 227 23.36 -16.04 -14.37
N LYS A 228 23.32 -16.58 -13.13
CA LYS A 228 22.91 -17.96 -12.86
C LYS A 228 22.35 -18.12 -11.45
N ASN A 229 21.40 -19.03 -11.26
CA ASN A 229 20.81 -19.35 -9.95
C ASN A 229 21.39 -20.64 -9.35
N LEU A 230 21.23 -20.84 -8.04
CA LEU A 230 21.60 -22.08 -7.35
C LEU A 230 20.59 -23.22 -7.64
N LYS A 231 19.31 -22.91 -7.85
CA LYS A 231 18.26 -23.90 -8.16
C LYS A 231 18.19 -24.19 -9.67
N PRO A 232 18.31 -25.46 -10.11
CA PRO A 232 18.13 -25.81 -11.53
C PRO A 232 16.68 -25.56 -11.98
N GLY A 233 16.49 -24.78 -13.04
CA GLY A 233 15.19 -24.52 -13.68
C GLY A 233 14.66 -23.09 -13.57
N ASP A 234 15.23 -22.26 -12.68
CA ASP A 234 14.86 -20.85 -12.55
C ASP A 234 15.70 -19.96 -13.48
N PHE A 235 15.06 -19.04 -14.21
CA PHE A 235 15.78 -18.02 -14.99
C PHE A 235 16.46 -17.00 -14.04
N PRO A 236 17.70 -16.56 -14.31
CA PRO A 236 18.35 -15.53 -13.50
C PRO A 236 17.61 -14.19 -13.62
N ASN A 237 17.30 -13.52 -12.50
CA ASN A 237 16.63 -12.21 -12.51
C ASN A 237 17.58 -11.05 -12.85
N ASN A 238 18.86 -11.35 -13.12
CA ASN A 238 19.90 -10.37 -13.42
C ASN A 238 20.03 -9.30 -12.32
N ASN A 239 19.98 -9.70 -11.06
CA ASN A 239 20.06 -8.76 -9.95
C ASN A 239 21.50 -8.24 -9.81
N PRO A 240 21.66 -6.96 -9.42
CA PRO A 240 22.98 -6.38 -9.18
C PRO A 240 23.61 -6.97 -7.92
N LEU A 241 24.85 -7.43 -8.03
CA LEU A 241 25.63 -7.95 -6.91
C LEU A 241 26.65 -6.92 -6.37
N ALA A 242 26.95 -5.89 -7.15
CA ALA A 242 27.85 -4.81 -6.74
C ALA A 242 27.55 -3.49 -7.45
N ALA A 243 27.80 -2.39 -6.75
CA ALA A 243 27.71 -1.03 -7.28
C ALA A 243 28.96 -0.21 -6.94
N ALA A 244 29.36 0.73 -7.79
CA ALA A 244 30.50 1.62 -7.54
C ALA A 244 30.31 3.01 -8.16
N GLY A 245 30.95 4.01 -7.59
CA GLY A 245 30.84 5.41 -8.01
C GLY A 245 31.66 6.35 -7.14
N THR A 246 31.42 7.65 -7.26
CA THR A 246 32.14 8.69 -6.50
C THR A 246 31.23 9.45 -5.54
N ALA A 247 31.83 10.10 -4.55
CA ALA A 247 31.08 10.92 -3.61
C ALA A 247 30.49 12.14 -4.33
N PRO A 248 29.26 12.58 -4.00
CA PRO A 248 28.70 13.80 -4.56
C PRO A 248 29.67 14.98 -4.34
N GLY A 249 30.10 15.62 -5.44
CA GLY A 249 31.03 16.76 -5.39
C GLY A 249 32.49 16.46 -5.09
N SER A 250 32.91 15.18 -5.13
CA SER A 250 34.30 14.77 -4.88
C SER A 250 34.75 13.67 -5.86
N ASP A 251 36.07 13.53 -6.04
CA ASP A 251 36.69 12.43 -6.80
C ASP A 251 36.92 11.18 -5.94
N THR A 252 36.50 11.20 -4.67
CA THR A 252 36.62 10.06 -3.76
C THR A 252 35.75 8.92 -4.26
N ARG A 253 36.37 7.75 -4.46
CA ARG A 253 35.75 6.58 -5.08
C ARG A 253 35.25 5.60 -4.02
N MET A 254 34.16 4.92 -4.32
CA MET A 254 33.67 3.83 -3.48
C MET A 254 33.03 2.71 -4.27
N ALA A 255 32.99 1.53 -3.64
CA ALA A 255 32.27 0.37 -4.13
C ALA A 255 31.55 -0.35 -2.98
N TYR A 256 30.43 -0.95 -3.30
CA TYR A 256 29.61 -1.74 -2.40
C TYR A 256 29.33 -3.09 -3.04
N PHE A 257 29.66 -4.18 -2.35
CA PHE A 257 29.37 -5.53 -2.78
C PHE A 257 28.39 -6.20 -1.83
N GLY A 258 27.39 -6.88 -2.40
CA GLY A 258 26.45 -7.70 -1.65
C GLY A 258 27.05 -9.03 -1.19
N GLY A 259 28.37 -9.19 -1.23
CA GLY A 259 29.12 -10.35 -0.77
C GLY A 259 30.60 -9.98 -0.73
N ASN A 260 31.43 -10.71 0.02
CA ASN A 260 32.87 -10.48 0.01
C ASN A 260 33.49 -10.97 -1.33
N PRO A 261 34.00 -10.09 -2.21
CA PRO A 261 34.46 -10.45 -3.55
C PRO A 261 35.76 -11.26 -3.54
N PHE A 262 36.55 -11.18 -2.46
CA PHE A 262 37.85 -11.84 -2.33
C PHE A 262 37.76 -13.30 -1.90
N VAL A 263 36.56 -13.80 -1.63
CA VAL A 263 36.30 -15.16 -1.16
C VAL A 263 35.30 -15.87 -2.06
N THR A 264 35.35 -17.21 -2.07
CA THR A 264 34.41 -18.04 -2.81
C THR A 264 34.01 -19.28 -2.00
N ASN A 265 32.81 -19.80 -2.26
CA ASN A 265 32.31 -21.06 -1.71
C ASN A 265 32.40 -22.16 -2.79
N ASP A 266 33.04 -23.29 -2.49
CA ASP A 266 33.22 -24.41 -3.42
C ASP A 266 32.08 -25.45 -3.42
N GLY A 267 30.89 -25.06 -2.96
CA GLY A 267 29.67 -25.85 -3.13
C GLY A 267 29.37 -26.81 -1.98
N GLY A 268 30.02 -26.65 -0.82
CA GLY A 268 29.61 -27.29 0.42
C GLY A 268 28.44 -26.55 1.08
N THR A 269 27.45 -27.28 1.60
CA THR A 269 26.26 -26.70 2.27
C THR A 269 26.52 -26.02 3.62
N TYR A 270 27.77 -25.84 4.04
CA TYR A 270 28.14 -25.01 5.19
C TYR A 270 29.66 -24.78 5.17
N TYR A 271 30.10 -23.51 5.23
CA TYR A 271 31.45 -23.05 5.57
C TYR A 271 32.61 -24.05 5.30
N PRO A 272 33.31 -23.88 4.18
CA PRO A 272 34.56 -23.14 4.33
C PRO A 272 34.79 -22.11 3.21
N TRP A 273 34.79 -20.83 3.58
CA TRP A 273 35.32 -19.77 2.74
C TRP A 273 36.78 -20.05 2.39
N LYS A 274 37.18 -19.72 1.18
CA LYS A 274 38.59 -19.71 0.74
C LYS A 274 38.85 -18.51 -0.15
N PRO A 275 40.12 -18.08 -0.32
CA PRO A 275 40.46 -17.00 -1.24
C PRO A 275 39.96 -17.35 -2.64
N VAL A 276 39.39 -16.36 -3.33
CA VAL A 276 38.88 -16.56 -4.69
C VAL A 276 39.98 -17.13 -5.58
N SER A 277 39.68 -18.23 -6.28
CA SER A 277 40.64 -18.89 -7.17
C SER A 277 40.39 -18.60 -8.64
N ASP A 278 39.21 -18.08 -8.98
CA ASP A 278 38.81 -17.76 -10.35
C ASP A 278 39.71 -16.65 -10.94
N PRO A 279 40.41 -16.90 -12.05
CA PRO A 279 41.30 -15.91 -12.64
C PRO A 279 40.59 -14.63 -13.09
N GLY A 280 39.36 -14.74 -13.59
CA GLY A 280 38.57 -13.58 -14.02
C GLY A 280 38.16 -12.70 -12.84
N MET A 281 37.67 -13.30 -11.75
CA MET A 281 37.32 -12.57 -10.54
C MET A 281 38.53 -11.90 -9.89
N LYS A 282 39.69 -12.58 -9.83
CA LYS A 282 40.95 -11.95 -9.36
C LYS A 282 41.33 -10.73 -10.19
N MET A 283 41.14 -10.80 -11.51
CA MET A 283 41.39 -9.68 -12.42
C MET A 283 40.40 -8.53 -12.17
N PHE A 284 39.14 -8.83 -11.91
CA PHE A 284 38.12 -7.86 -11.55
C PHE A 284 38.42 -7.18 -10.21
N ASP A 285 38.79 -7.95 -9.18
CA ASP A 285 39.22 -7.47 -7.87
C ASP A 285 40.43 -6.54 -7.96
N THR A 286 41.41 -6.89 -8.80
CA THR A 286 42.56 -6.04 -9.07
C THR A 286 42.13 -4.72 -9.71
N ASN A 287 41.23 -4.78 -10.69
CA ASN A 287 40.77 -3.59 -11.42
C ASN A 287 39.94 -2.67 -10.50
N ILE A 288 39.07 -3.20 -9.65
CA ILE A 288 38.26 -2.38 -8.74
C ILE A 288 39.10 -1.73 -7.65
N ILE A 289 40.09 -2.41 -7.08
CA ILE A 289 41.00 -1.81 -6.09
C ILE A 289 41.89 -0.75 -6.73
N THR A 290 42.44 -1.04 -7.92
CA THR A 290 43.23 -0.06 -8.71
C THR A 290 42.39 1.19 -8.98
N TRP A 291 41.12 0.99 -9.38
CA TRP A 291 40.20 2.09 -9.58
C TRP A 291 39.91 2.82 -8.27
N LEU A 292 39.61 2.16 -7.16
CA LEU A 292 39.36 2.83 -5.87
C LEU A 292 40.53 3.72 -5.43
N LEU A 293 41.76 3.30 -5.71
CA LEU A 293 43.00 4.03 -5.40
C LEU A 293 43.29 5.23 -6.33
N GLY A 294 42.40 5.57 -7.25
CA GLY A 294 42.58 6.73 -8.12
C GLY A 294 43.28 6.44 -9.45
N LEU A 295 43.81 5.22 -9.64
CA LEU A 295 44.60 4.86 -10.81
C LEU A 295 43.75 4.51 -12.05
N PRO A 296 44.30 4.60 -13.28
CA PRO A 296 43.64 4.11 -14.49
C PRO A 296 43.39 2.59 -14.44
N THR A 297 42.29 2.11 -15.00
CA THR A 297 42.04 0.68 -15.15
C THR A 297 42.99 0.11 -16.23
N GLY A 298 43.68 -1.01 -15.93
CA GLY A 298 44.63 -1.64 -16.85
C GLY A 298 46.12 -1.33 -16.61
N THR A 299 46.47 -0.30 -15.82
CA THR A 299 47.86 -0.05 -15.35
C THR A 299 48.21 -0.95 -14.15
N ARG A 300 48.17 -2.28 -14.37
CA ARG A 300 48.44 -3.28 -13.32
C ARG A 300 49.83 -3.19 -12.72
N GLY A 301 50.83 -2.76 -13.49
CA GLY A 301 52.21 -2.65 -13.01
C GLY A 301 52.35 -1.62 -11.89
N ASP A 302 51.71 -0.45 -12.02
CA ASP A 302 51.86 0.68 -11.10
C ASP A 302 51.15 0.43 -9.76
N ALA A 303 49.94 -0.14 -9.80
CA ALA A 303 49.18 -0.48 -8.59
C ALA A 303 49.83 -1.61 -7.76
N VAL A 304 50.44 -2.59 -8.43
CA VAL A 304 51.11 -3.74 -7.79
C VAL A 304 52.48 -3.35 -7.22
N SER A 305 53.12 -2.32 -7.77
CA SER A 305 54.47 -1.86 -7.39
C SER A 305 54.48 -0.76 -6.33
N ALA A 306 53.36 -0.07 -6.10
CA ALA A 306 53.23 0.98 -5.08
C ALA A 306 52.85 0.42 -3.69
N GLY A 307 53.40 1.03 -2.63
CA GLY A 307 53.10 0.67 -1.24
C GLY A 307 51.89 1.45 -0.71
N TYR A 308 50.70 0.87 -0.79
CA TYR A 308 49.46 1.43 -0.24
C TYR A 308 49.17 0.92 1.16
N ASP A 309 48.59 1.78 2.01
CA ASP A 309 48.08 1.38 3.33
C ASP A 309 46.58 1.05 3.24
N ILE A 310 46.24 -0.25 3.27
CA ILE A 310 44.86 -0.76 3.18
C ILE A 310 44.38 -1.14 4.58
N ILE A 311 43.28 -0.54 5.01
CA ILE A 311 42.67 -0.80 6.32
C ILE A 311 41.46 -1.71 6.18
N LEU A 312 41.55 -2.92 6.72
CA LEU A 312 40.46 -3.85 6.96
C LEU A 312 39.82 -3.54 8.32
N SER A 313 38.49 -3.46 8.35
CA SER A 313 37.74 -3.08 9.54
C SER A 313 36.37 -3.77 9.57
N GLY A 314 36.02 -4.43 10.68
CA GLY A 314 34.68 -4.99 10.91
C GLY A 314 34.37 -6.21 10.06
N LEU A 315 35.38 -7.02 9.75
CA LEU A 315 35.24 -8.28 9.03
C LEU A 315 35.20 -9.45 10.02
N LYS A 316 34.54 -10.56 9.67
CA LYS A 316 34.59 -11.80 10.44
C LYS A 316 35.99 -12.37 10.44
N ASP A 317 36.49 -12.87 11.56
CA ASP A 317 37.87 -13.37 11.70
C ASP A 317 38.34 -14.26 10.53
N ASN A 318 37.49 -15.19 10.07
CA ASN A 318 37.81 -16.07 8.94
C ASN A 318 37.81 -15.34 7.59
N ALA A 319 36.81 -14.50 7.35
CA ALA A 319 36.68 -13.75 6.10
C ALA A 319 37.75 -12.65 6.00
N GLU A 320 38.07 -11.95 7.10
CA GLU A 320 39.19 -11.02 7.20
C GLU A 320 40.51 -11.70 6.83
N ASN A 321 40.78 -12.87 7.40
CA ASN A 321 41.99 -13.63 7.11
C ASN A 321 42.11 -13.99 5.62
N PHE A 322 41.02 -14.42 4.98
CA PHE A 322 41.04 -14.76 3.56
C PHE A 322 41.08 -13.55 2.64
N THR A 323 40.36 -12.47 2.97
CA THR A 323 40.47 -11.17 2.29
C THR A 323 41.90 -10.67 2.33
N ARG A 324 42.55 -10.74 3.49
CA ARG A 324 43.96 -10.37 3.66
C ARG A 324 44.88 -11.21 2.79
N ILE A 325 44.72 -12.54 2.79
CA ILE A 325 45.51 -13.43 1.93
C ILE A 325 45.33 -13.08 0.46
N ALA A 326 44.09 -12.85 0.01
CA ALA A 326 43.80 -12.48 -1.37
C ALA A 326 44.45 -11.12 -1.73
N LEU A 327 44.28 -10.10 -0.89
CA LEU A 327 44.86 -8.79 -1.09
C LEU A 327 46.39 -8.83 -1.11
N SER A 328 47.05 -9.58 -0.21
CA SER A 328 48.50 -9.76 -0.24
C SER A 328 49.00 -10.49 -1.49
N GLN A 329 48.18 -11.34 -2.11
CA GLN A 329 48.52 -11.98 -3.39
C GLN A 329 48.34 -11.02 -4.58
N LEU A 330 47.30 -10.18 -4.55
CA LEU A 330 47.01 -9.23 -5.62
C LEU A 330 47.91 -7.98 -5.55
N PHE A 331 48.25 -7.54 -4.34
CA PHE A 331 49.01 -6.32 -4.02
C PHE A 331 50.12 -6.63 -3.00
N PRO A 332 51.21 -7.31 -3.41
CA PRO A 332 52.25 -7.80 -2.49
C PRO A 332 53.02 -6.69 -1.77
N ASN A 333 53.02 -5.46 -2.30
CA ASN A 333 53.67 -4.30 -1.68
C ASN A 333 52.72 -3.48 -0.79
N ALA A 334 51.42 -3.77 -0.77
CA ALA A 334 50.48 -3.08 0.09
C ALA A 334 50.66 -3.52 1.56
N ARG A 335 50.58 -2.54 2.47
CA ARG A 335 50.55 -2.76 3.91
C ARG A 335 49.08 -2.91 4.32
N ILE A 336 48.76 -4.07 4.90
CA ILE A 336 47.41 -4.40 5.34
C ILE A 336 47.46 -4.57 6.87
N ASN A 337 46.64 -3.82 7.59
CA ASN A 337 46.63 -3.79 9.06
C ASN A 337 46.23 -5.13 9.69
N GLY A 338 46.93 -5.59 10.73
CA GLY A 338 46.61 -6.85 11.43
C GLY A 338 47.34 -8.08 10.87
N GLY A 339 47.58 -9.07 11.74
CA GLY A 339 48.21 -10.35 11.41
C GLY A 339 47.44 -11.52 12.03
N ARG A 340 47.92 -12.77 11.86
CA ARG A 340 47.22 -14.01 12.30
C ARG A 340 46.73 -14.04 13.77
N THR A 341 47.17 -13.11 14.62
CA THR A 341 46.84 -13.04 16.05
C THR A 341 46.30 -11.66 16.49
N GLY A 342 45.90 -10.79 15.57
CA GLY A 342 45.52 -9.40 15.86
C GLY A 342 44.44 -8.82 14.93
N ASN A 343 43.45 -9.63 14.56
CA ASN A 343 42.24 -9.17 13.87
C ASN A 343 41.45 -8.23 14.82
N ASN A 344 40.82 -7.18 14.30
CA ASN A 344 40.05 -6.15 15.05
C ASN A 344 40.83 -4.96 15.65
N VAL A 345 42.15 -4.83 15.46
CA VAL A 345 42.92 -3.69 16.01
C VAL A 345 42.50 -2.34 15.39
N CYS A 346 42.07 -2.36 14.14
CA CYS A 346 41.62 -1.18 13.39
C CYS A 346 40.11 -1.13 13.21
N ASP A 347 39.38 -1.79 14.09
CA ASP A 347 37.93 -1.64 14.14
C ASP A 347 37.58 -0.30 14.78
N PHE A 348 36.51 0.29 14.28
CA PHE A 348 35.96 1.51 14.86
C PHE A 348 35.52 1.24 16.30
N ARG A 349 35.81 2.21 17.18
CA ARG A 349 35.31 2.26 18.55
C ARG A 349 34.50 3.53 18.67
N GLY A 350 33.18 3.42 18.48
CA GLY A 350 32.30 4.57 18.26
C GLY A 350 32.74 5.40 17.05
N SER A 351 32.82 6.71 17.19
CA SER A 351 33.14 7.64 16.09
C SER A 351 34.62 7.71 15.68
N SER A 352 35.49 6.87 16.27
CA SER A 352 36.94 6.91 16.07
C SER A 352 37.49 5.58 15.55
N ASN A 353 38.54 5.66 14.74
CA ASN A 353 39.30 4.49 14.29
C ASN A 353 40.81 4.81 14.40
N PRO A 354 41.59 3.98 15.11
CA PRO A 354 42.99 4.28 15.42
C PRO A 354 43.95 4.13 14.22
N CYS A 355 43.50 3.58 13.09
CA CYS A 355 44.37 3.22 11.96
C CYS A 355 44.09 3.99 10.67
N LEU A 356 43.21 4.99 10.67
CA LEU A 356 42.87 5.72 9.44
C LEU A 356 43.90 6.77 9.04
N ASP A 357 44.84 7.12 9.91
CA ASP A 357 45.88 8.10 9.60
C ASP A 357 46.81 7.55 8.50
N GLY A 358 46.93 8.30 7.40
CA GLY A 358 47.68 7.88 6.21
C GLY A 358 47.06 6.75 5.38
N ALA A 359 45.84 6.27 5.71
CA ALA A 359 45.19 5.19 4.98
C ALA A 359 44.93 5.56 3.51
N SER A 360 45.21 4.62 2.60
CA SER A 360 44.96 4.76 1.16
C SER A 360 43.60 4.20 0.74
N LEU A 361 43.09 3.20 1.46
CA LEU A 361 41.80 2.56 1.21
C LEU A 361 41.25 1.99 2.51
N LEU A 362 39.96 2.22 2.77
CA LEU A 362 39.21 1.57 3.84
C LEU A 362 38.31 0.48 3.26
N ILE A 363 38.44 -0.74 3.77
CA ILE A 363 37.60 -1.90 3.44
C ILE A 363 36.82 -2.30 4.68
N VAL A 364 35.49 -2.30 4.59
CA VAL A 364 34.59 -2.51 5.74
C VAL A 364 33.66 -3.70 5.51
N GLY A 365 33.59 -4.58 6.52
CA GLY A 365 32.63 -5.68 6.62
C GLY A 365 31.38 -5.34 7.44
N ASP A 366 30.56 -6.35 7.73
CA ASP A 366 29.32 -6.23 8.51
C ASP A 366 29.36 -6.94 9.88
N ASN A 367 30.53 -7.44 10.31
CA ASN A 367 30.70 -8.19 11.55
C ASN A 367 30.80 -7.29 12.80
N ARG A 368 29.70 -6.66 13.23
CA ARG A 368 29.72 -5.81 14.44
C ARG A 368 28.45 -5.93 15.27
N ASN A 369 28.57 -5.59 16.56
CA ASN A 369 27.47 -5.70 17.51
C ASN A 369 26.30 -4.76 17.11
N PRO A 370 25.04 -5.22 17.22
CA PRO A 370 23.87 -4.42 16.88
C PRO A 370 23.81 -3.08 17.65
N GLY A 371 23.73 -1.95 16.94
CA GLY A 371 23.28 -0.66 17.50
C GLY A 371 24.32 0.47 17.62
N ASP A 372 25.47 0.40 16.94
CA ASP A 372 26.52 1.41 17.03
C ASP A 372 26.41 2.47 15.90
N ASP A 373 25.33 3.27 15.90
CA ASP A 373 25.04 4.31 14.89
C ASP A 373 26.23 5.27 14.60
N ASP A 374 27.07 5.49 15.62
CA ASP A 374 28.27 6.31 15.54
C ASP A 374 29.32 5.73 14.58
N VAL A 375 29.39 4.41 14.45
CA VAL A 375 30.38 3.71 13.62
C VAL A 375 30.02 3.82 12.14
N ALA A 376 28.77 3.50 11.76
CA ALA A 376 28.29 3.65 10.40
C ALA A 376 28.43 5.10 9.92
N THR A 377 28.10 6.06 10.80
CA THR A 377 28.30 7.48 10.56
C THR A 377 29.77 7.83 10.36
N ALA A 378 30.68 7.26 11.16
CA ALA A 378 32.11 7.50 11.04
C ALA A 378 32.71 6.90 9.76
N VAL A 379 32.29 5.69 9.35
CA VAL A 379 32.71 5.08 8.07
C VAL A 379 32.33 5.98 6.89
N VAL A 380 31.06 6.40 6.82
CA VAL A 380 30.59 7.27 5.74
C VAL A 380 31.22 8.66 5.82
N ARG A 381 31.53 9.16 7.02
CA ARG A 381 32.26 10.41 7.20
C ARG A 381 33.68 10.32 6.65
N SER A 382 34.42 9.25 6.91
CA SER A 382 35.77 9.03 6.36
C SER A 382 35.75 9.06 4.84
N TYR A 383 34.75 8.41 4.23
CA TYR A 383 34.52 8.47 2.79
C TYR A 383 34.23 9.89 2.29
N LYS A 384 33.32 10.62 2.94
CA LYS A 384 33.01 12.02 2.58
C LYS A 384 34.21 12.96 2.75
N ASN A 385 35.18 12.58 3.58
CA ASN A 385 36.40 13.35 3.86
C ASN A 385 37.59 12.99 2.96
N GLY A 386 37.42 12.13 1.95
CA GLY A 386 38.46 11.87 0.95
C GLY A 386 39.05 10.46 0.95
N LEU A 387 38.68 9.59 1.89
CA LEU A 387 39.22 8.23 1.96
C LEU A 387 38.40 7.27 1.06
N PRO A 388 38.99 6.62 0.05
CA PRO A 388 38.29 5.62 -0.74
C PRO A 388 37.71 4.49 0.14
N LEU A 389 36.52 4.00 -0.22
CA LEU A 389 35.76 3.07 0.59
C LEU A 389 35.29 1.84 -0.21
N LEU A 390 35.58 0.64 0.29
CA LEU A 390 34.97 -0.60 -0.18
C LEU A 390 34.13 -1.19 0.95
N VAL A 391 32.82 -1.35 0.73
CA VAL A 391 31.92 -2.02 1.67
C VAL A 391 31.54 -3.38 1.11
N MET A 392 31.53 -4.40 1.96
CA MET A 392 31.09 -5.74 1.58
C MET A 392 30.28 -6.40 2.71
N THR A 393 29.21 -7.08 2.33
CA THR A 393 28.42 -7.88 3.28
C THR A 393 28.99 -9.29 3.40
N GLU A 394 29.05 -9.86 4.60
CA GLU A 394 29.61 -11.19 4.84
C GLU A 394 28.54 -12.25 5.13
N ASP A 395 27.32 -11.86 5.51
CA ASP A 395 26.31 -12.82 5.97
C ASP A 395 24.90 -12.71 5.37
N GLY A 396 24.60 -11.70 4.53
CA GLY A 396 23.31 -11.55 3.81
C GLY A 396 22.05 -11.41 4.69
N ASN A 397 22.18 -11.71 5.98
CA ASN A 397 21.26 -11.49 7.07
C ASN A 397 21.59 -10.14 7.67
N TYR A 398 20.87 -9.13 7.19
CA TYR A 398 20.49 -7.88 7.86
C TYR A 398 21.20 -7.52 9.19
N GLU A 399 22.49 -7.23 9.15
CA GLU A 399 23.15 -6.56 10.27
C GLU A 399 22.80 -5.05 10.26
N PRO A 400 22.46 -4.43 11.41
CA PRO A 400 22.02 -3.02 11.47
C PRO A 400 23.00 -2.02 10.85
N ASP A 401 24.31 -2.26 10.96
CA ASP A 401 25.35 -1.37 10.45
C ASP A 401 25.36 -1.33 8.91
N SER A 402 25.15 -2.47 8.23
CA SER A 402 25.05 -2.52 6.77
C SER A 402 23.88 -1.69 6.27
N TRP A 403 22.73 -1.79 6.96
CA TRP A 403 21.56 -0.96 6.66
C TRP A 403 21.86 0.51 6.84
N LYS A 404 22.49 0.90 7.96
CA LYS A 404 22.80 2.30 8.24
C LYS A 404 23.81 2.87 7.26
N ILE A 405 24.85 2.11 6.90
CA ILE A 405 25.81 2.49 5.86
C ILE A 405 25.08 2.66 4.52
N THR A 406 24.22 1.72 4.11
CA THR A 406 23.46 1.87 2.87
C THR A 406 22.47 3.04 2.90
N GLU A 407 21.80 3.29 4.02
CA GLU A 407 20.90 4.45 4.22
C GLU A 407 21.68 5.77 4.07
N LEU A 408 22.84 5.89 4.73
CA LEU A 408 23.70 7.07 4.67
C LEU A 408 24.33 7.29 3.28
N LEU A 409 24.40 6.23 2.46
CA LEU A 409 24.92 6.24 1.09
C LEU A 409 23.82 6.29 0.03
N GLY A 410 22.55 6.20 0.42
CA GLY A 410 21.41 6.15 -0.50
C GLY A 410 21.36 4.88 -1.35
N LEU A 411 21.67 3.71 -0.78
CA LEU A 411 21.58 2.38 -1.40
C LEU A 411 20.51 1.52 -0.72
N THR A 412 20.06 0.46 -1.39
CA THR A 412 19.15 -0.55 -0.83
C THR A 412 19.71 -1.96 -1.01
N LEU A 413 19.41 -2.86 -0.06
CA LEU A 413 19.84 -4.26 -0.10
C LEU A 413 18.67 -5.21 -0.32
N GLY A 414 18.79 -6.09 -1.32
CA GLY A 414 17.88 -7.23 -1.53
C GLY A 414 18.50 -8.52 -0.98
N GLN A 415 17.70 -9.54 -0.63
CA GLN A 415 18.26 -10.83 -0.17
C GLN A 415 18.51 -11.79 -1.32
N ASN A 416 19.67 -12.44 -1.32
CA ASN A 416 19.99 -13.53 -2.25
C ASN A 416 19.62 -14.93 -1.70
N TYR A 417 19.01 -15.03 -0.52
CA TYR A 417 18.75 -16.30 0.17
C TYR A 417 17.92 -17.32 -0.63
N PHE A 418 16.82 -16.87 -1.23
CA PHE A 418 15.91 -17.78 -1.92
C PHE A 418 16.31 -18.10 -3.36
N GLU A 419 16.95 -17.13 -4.02
CA GLU A 419 17.31 -17.17 -5.44
C GLU A 419 18.70 -17.78 -5.64
N GLY A 420 19.61 -17.57 -4.69
CA GLY A 420 20.96 -18.12 -4.71
C GLY A 420 21.71 -17.76 -5.98
N GLN A 421 21.58 -16.51 -6.42
CA GLN A 421 22.14 -16.03 -7.66
C GLN A 421 23.65 -15.84 -7.54
N LYS A 422 24.35 -16.08 -8.65
CA LYS A 422 25.82 -16.09 -8.75
C LYS A 422 26.27 -15.68 -10.14
N VAL A 423 27.58 -15.47 -10.27
CA VAL A 423 28.23 -15.20 -11.56
C VAL A 423 28.94 -16.47 -12.01
N ILE A 424 28.61 -17.00 -13.18
CA ILE A 424 29.27 -18.17 -13.76
C ILE A 424 29.60 -17.87 -15.23
N ASP A 425 30.87 -18.07 -15.59
CA ASP A 425 31.37 -17.96 -16.97
C ASP A 425 30.96 -16.65 -17.67
N ASN A 426 31.07 -15.53 -16.95
CA ASN A 426 30.70 -14.21 -17.44
C ASN A 426 31.88 -13.53 -18.14
N SER A 427 31.84 -13.36 -19.46
CA SER A 427 32.90 -12.70 -20.24
C SER A 427 32.41 -11.39 -20.90
N PRO A 428 33.29 -10.46 -21.28
CA PRO A 428 32.89 -9.33 -22.12
C PRO A 428 32.43 -9.72 -23.54
N ARG A 429 32.71 -10.95 -24.03
CA ARG A 429 32.06 -11.47 -25.26
C ARG A 429 30.57 -11.70 -25.05
N SER A 430 30.15 -12.08 -23.85
CA SER A 430 28.75 -12.07 -23.41
C SER A 430 28.20 -10.66 -23.11
N TYR A 431 28.94 -9.57 -23.39
CA TYR A 431 28.41 -8.20 -23.43
C TYR A 431 28.22 -7.67 -24.85
N GLN A 432 28.83 -8.30 -25.87
CA GLN A 432 28.77 -7.84 -27.26
C GLN A 432 27.66 -8.51 -28.10
N ALA A 433 27.03 -9.58 -27.62
CA ALA A 433 25.85 -10.12 -28.31
C ALA A 433 24.59 -9.33 -27.92
N PRO A 434 23.73 -8.92 -28.87
CA PRO A 434 22.48 -8.20 -28.59
C PRO A 434 21.52 -8.94 -27.63
N SER A 435 21.76 -10.24 -27.39
CA SER A 435 20.95 -11.14 -26.59
C SER A 435 21.63 -11.67 -25.31
N SER A 436 22.89 -11.30 -25.00
CA SER A 436 23.60 -11.85 -23.84
C SER A 436 23.54 -10.91 -22.60
N ILE A 437 22.56 -11.20 -21.75
CA ILE A 437 22.59 -11.29 -20.27
C ILE A 437 23.13 -10.14 -19.38
N ILE A 438 23.89 -9.13 -19.80
CA ILE A 438 24.10 -7.93 -18.95
C ILE A 438 23.85 -6.66 -19.74
N ARG A 439 22.56 -6.30 -19.81
CA ARG A 439 22.14 -4.98 -20.32
C ARG A 439 22.60 -3.92 -19.32
N ASP A 440 23.21 -2.84 -19.81
CA ASP A 440 23.08 -1.55 -19.14
C ASP A 440 21.59 -1.19 -19.16
N VAL A 441 20.85 -1.72 -18.18
CA VAL A 441 19.38 -1.64 -18.11
C VAL A 441 18.95 -0.19 -18.12
N PHE A 442 19.70 0.69 -17.45
CA PHE A 442 19.46 2.12 -17.48
C PHE A 442 19.57 2.69 -18.89
N ARG A 443 20.65 2.39 -19.63
CA ARG A 443 20.78 2.83 -21.03
C ARG A 443 19.65 2.29 -21.90
N ALA A 444 19.30 1.00 -21.75
CA ALA A 444 18.21 0.39 -22.49
C ALA A 444 16.86 1.07 -22.20
N ASP A 445 16.60 1.41 -20.94
CA ASP A 445 15.39 2.10 -20.51
C ASP A 445 15.31 3.51 -21.10
N VAL A 446 16.40 4.27 -21.04
CA VAL A 446 16.44 5.62 -21.61
C VAL A 446 16.31 5.59 -23.14
N LEU A 447 16.94 4.64 -23.83
CA LEU A 447 16.79 4.48 -25.28
C LEU A 447 15.36 4.06 -25.65
N GLN A 448 14.71 3.22 -24.84
CA GLN A 448 13.32 2.83 -25.06
C GLN A 448 12.38 4.03 -24.89
N VAL A 449 12.57 4.84 -23.85
CA VAL A 449 11.82 6.08 -23.66
C VAL A 449 12.06 7.06 -24.80
N TYR A 450 13.32 7.26 -25.20
CA TYR A 450 13.68 8.09 -26.35
C TYR A 450 12.96 7.63 -27.63
N SER A 451 12.99 6.32 -27.92
CA SER A 451 12.32 5.73 -29.08
C SER A 451 10.82 6.00 -29.05
N SER A 452 10.16 5.74 -27.93
CA SER A 452 8.71 5.93 -27.78
C SER A 452 8.28 7.41 -27.76
N LEU A 453 9.18 8.35 -27.46
CA LEU A 453 8.87 9.78 -27.51
C LEU A 453 9.15 10.42 -28.88
N SER A 454 10.07 9.87 -29.67
CA SER A 454 10.61 10.57 -30.87
C SER A 454 10.62 9.77 -32.17
N ILE A 455 10.64 8.43 -32.11
CA ILE A 455 10.81 7.57 -33.31
C ILE A 455 9.54 6.75 -33.58
N ASP A 456 9.09 5.95 -32.60
CA ASP A 456 7.93 5.07 -32.73
C ASP A 456 7.01 5.20 -31.50
N PRO A 457 6.18 6.26 -31.46
CA PRO A 457 5.23 6.46 -30.39
C PRO A 457 4.19 5.35 -30.30
N LEU A 458 3.75 5.06 -29.08
CA LEU A 458 2.70 4.05 -28.87
C LEU A 458 1.37 4.52 -29.47
N ARG A 459 0.66 3.58 -30.08
CA ARG A 459 -0.63 3.80 -30.75
C ARG A 459 -1.77 3.58 -29.75
N PRO A 460 -2.98 4.11 -30.01
CA PRO A 460 -4.13 3.82 -29.15
C PRO A 460 -4.41 2.31 -28.94
N SER A 461 -4.13 1.48 -29.95
CA SER A 461 -4.26 0.02 -29.87
C SER A 461 -3.34 -0.61 -28.83
N ASP A 462 -2.19 0.00 -28.55
CA ASP A 462 -1.19 -0.53 -27.60
C ASP A 462 -1.67 -0.41 -26.15
N TYR A 463 -2.65 0.47 -25.91
CA TYR A 463 -3.33 0.66 -24.64
C TYR A 463 -4.65 -0.12 -24.54
N ALA A 464 -5.09 -0.81 -25.61
CA ALA A 464 -6.43 -1.38 -25.70
C ALA A 464 -6.77 -2.42 -24.62
N VAL A 465 -5.77 -3.15 -24.11
CA VAL A 465 -5.95 -4.14 -23.03
C VAL A 465 -5.90 -3.50 -21.63
N CYS A 466 -5.33 -2.29 -21.52
CA CYS A 466 -5.46 -1.47 -20.32
C CYS A 466 -6.86 -0.86 -20.21
N ILE A 467 -7.65 -0.85 -21.29
CA ILE A 467 -9.04 -0.42 -21.31
C ILE A 467 -9.91 -1.65 -21.00
N ALA A 468 -10.32 -1.83 -19.75
CA ALA A 468 -11.20 -2.93 -19.39
C ALA A 468 -12.53 -2.85 -20.15
N ARG A 469 -13.04 -4.02 -20.58
CA ARG A 469 -14.37 -4.17 -21.19
C ARG A 469 -15.42 -4.31 -20.11
N ASP A 470 -16.47 -3.48 -20.23
CA ASP A 470 -17.61 -3.37 -19.32
C ASP A 470 -18.45 -4.64 -19.21
N GLY A 471 -18.90 -4.91 -17.98
CA GLY A 471 -19.88 -5.94 -17.65
C GLY A 471 -20.15 -6.06 -16.15
N LEU A 472 -20.38 -4.92 -15.47
CA LEU A 472 -20.72 -4.73 -14.05
C LEU A 472 -19.55 -4.58 -13.04
N SER A 473 -19.44 -3.34 -12.53
CA SER A 473 -18.76 -2.82 -11.34
C SER A 473 -17.35 -3.34 -10.98
N THR A 474 -16.35 -2.46 -11.12
CA THR A 474 -15.04 -2.39 -10.41
C THR A 474 -13.74 -2.86 -11.09
N GLN A 475 -13.66 -3.05 -12.40
CA GLN A 475 -12.34 -3.20 -13.04
C GLN A 475 -12.06 -2.11 -14.05
N THR A 476 -11.82 -0.88 -13.59
CA THR A 476 -10.97 0.06 -14.33
C THR A 476 -9.52 -0.38 -14.11
N ILE A 477 -8.80 -0.83 -15.14
CA ILE A 477 -7.36 -1.11 -14.98
C ILE A 477 -6.65 0.26 -14.91
N ARG A 478 -5.96 0.55 -13.81
CA ARG A 478 -5.18 1.79 -13.68
C ARG A 478 -3.98 1.74 -14.63
N MET A 479 -3.57 2.83 -15.28
CA MET A 479 -2.32 2.76 -16.06
C MET A 479 -1.12 2.50 -15.17
N GLY A 480 -1.11 2.96 -13.92
CA GLY A 480 -0.13 2.52 -12.93
C GLY A 480 -0.06 0.99 -12.83
N GLU A 481 -1.21 0.33 -12.64
CA GLU A 481 -1.28 -1.15 -12.63
C GLU A 481 -0.92 -1.77 -13.98
N CYS A 482 -1.29 -1.13 -15.09
CA CYS A 482 -0.94 -1.59 -16.43
C CYS A 482 0.56 -1.45 -16.75
N VAL A 483 1.25 -0.52 -16.09
CA VAL A 483 2.68 -0.27 -16.23
C VAL A 483 3.48 -1.15 -15.25
N GLU A 484 3.06 -1.21 -14.00
CA GLU A 484 3.68 -1.98 -12.92
C GLU A 484 3.45 -3.49 -13.06
N SER A 485 2.28 -3.89 -13.56
CA SER A 485 1.85 -5.28 -13.72
C SER A 485 0.96 -5.45 -14.95
N PRO A 486 1.53 -5.37 -16.17
CA PRO A 486 0.76 -5.40 -17.41
C PRO A 486 -0.13 -6.64 -17.53
N PRO A 487 -1.44 -6.50 -17.81
CA PRO A 487 -2.33 -7.63 -18.03
C PRO A 487 -1.88 -8.52 -19.21
N SER A 488 -2.25 -9.79 -19.16
CA SER A 488 -2.08 -10.69 -20.32
C SER A 488 -2.82 -10.13 -21.54
N GLY A 489 -2.09 -9.87 -22.63
CA GLY A 489 -2.65 -9.35 -23.88
C GLY A 489 -2.22 -7.93 -24.24
N VAL A 490 -1.54 -7.20 -23.35
CA VAL A 490 -0.87 -5.93 -23.73
C VAL A 490 0.07 -6.19 -24.91
N ALA A 491 0.08 -5.27 -25.88
CA ALA A 491 0.90 -5.40 -27.07
C ALA A 491 2.38 -5.54 -26.67
N ALA A 492 3.06 -6.56 -27.22
CA ALA A 492 4.47 -6.83 -26.92
C ALA A 492 5.38 -5.61 -27.17
N HIS A 493 4.96 -4.72 -28.09
CA HIS A 493 5.63 -3.46 -28.40
C HIS A 493 5.59 -2.42 -27.27
N ALA A 494 4.56 -2.43 -26.41
CA ALA A 494 4.39 -1.46 -25.32
C ALA A 494 5.09 -1.85 -24.01
N LEU A 495 5.26 -3.16 -23.77
CA LEU A 495 5.85 -3.68 -22.54
C LEU A 495 7.25 -3.12 -22.22
N PRO A 496 8.18 -2.96 -23.19
CA PRO A 496 9.49 -2.38 -22.93
C PRO A 496 9.40 -0.95 -22.40
N TYR A 497 8.52 -0.12 -22.97
CA TYR A 497 8.32 1.26 -22.54
C TYR A 497 7.77 1.33 -21.12
N PHE A 498 6.75 0.52 -20.79
CA PHE A 498 6.18 0.45 -19.44
C PHE A 498 7.22 0.03 -18.39
N GLY A 499 7.99 -1.02 -18.68
CA GLY A 499 9.07 -1.45 -17.80
C GLY A 499 10.13 -0.36 -17.59
N ALA A 500 10.47 0.38 -18.65
CA ALA A 500 11.46 1.45 -18.60
C ALA A 500 11.00 2.66 -17.76
N ILE A 501 9.79 3.17 -17.99
CA ILE A 501 9.29 4.33 -17.24
C ILE A 501 9.07 4.02 -15.76
N HIS A 502 8.65 2.79 -15.42
CA HIS A 502 8.50 2.36 -14.03
C HIS A 502 9.85 2.35 -13.30
N ARG A 503 10.90 1.78 -13.91
CA ARG A 503 12.25 1.79 -13.33
C ARG A 503 12.82 3.20 -13.18
N LEU A 504 12.61 4.07 -14.17
CA LEU A 504 13.03 5.47 -14.10
C LEU A 504 12.26 6.26 -13.02
N GLN A 505 10.98 5.98 -12.81
CA GLN A 505 10.22 6.56 -11.71
C GLN A 505 10.79 6.16 -10.35
N ASN A 506 11.14 4.88 -10.16
CA ASN A 506 11.76 4.42 -8.91
C ASN A 506 13.08 5.15 -8.62
N ILE A 507 13.88 5.43 -9.66
CA ILE A 507 15.08 6.27 -9.57
C ILE A 507 14.72 7.70 -9.11
N MET A 508 13.74 8.35 -9.77
CA MET A 508 13.32 9.72 -9.42
C MET A 508 12.72 9.84 -8.01
N ASN A 509 11.93 8.84 -7.62
CA ASN A 509 11.35 8.73 -6.28
C ASN A 509 12.44 8.57 -5.23
N SER A 510 13.46 7.75 -5.51
CA SER A 510 14.54 7.55 -4.56
C SER A 510 15.46 8.78 -4.42
N ILE A 511 15.72 9.52 -5.50
CA ILE A 511 16.38 10.83 -5.42
C ILE A 511 15.62 11.75 -4.46
N SER A 512 14.29 11.79 -4.59
CA SER A 512 13.41 12.62 -3.74
C SER A 512 13.36 12.12 -2.30
N SER A 513 13.25 10.81 -2.06
CA SER A 513 13.23 10.22 -0.71
C SER A 513 14.57 10.31 0.01
N ASN A 514 15.65 10.64 -0.69
CA ASN A 514 16.95 10.96 -0.10
C ASN A 514 17.16 12.48 0.08
N GLY A 515 16.16 13.31 -0.27
CA GLY A 515 16.25 14.77 -0.16
C GLY A 515 17.26 15.41 -1.13
N LEU A 516 17.58 14.75 -2.24
CA LEU A 516 18.62 15.18 -3.18
C LEU A 516 18.04 16.05 -4.30
N ASP A 517 18.66 17.21 -4.55
CA ASP A 517 18.36 18.04 -5.71
C ASP A 517 19.15 17.58 -6.93
N ILE A 518 18.45 17.04 -7.92
CA ILE A 518 19.04 16.48 -9.14
C ILE A 518 19.90 17.49 -9.92
N PHE A 519 19.57 18.78 -9.88
CA PHE A 519 20.30 19.84 -10.60
C PHE A 519 21.51 20.38 -9.82
N ARG A 520 21.51 20.21 -8.50
CA ARG A 520 22.62 20.65 -7.62
C ARG A 520 23.55 19.54 -7.19
N THR A 521 23.15 18.27 -7.35
CA THR A 521 23.99 17.11 -7.03
C THR A 521 25.20 17.09 -7.96
N THR A 522 26.40 17.38 -7.42
CA THR A 522 27.55 17.73 -8.25
C THR A 522 28.32 16.56 -8.86
N ASN A 523 28.11 15.30 -8.45
CA ASN A 523 28.71 14.13 -9.11
C ASN A 523 27.86 12.86 -8.91
N GLY A 524 27.67 12.10 -10.00
CA GLY A 524 26.99 10.81 -10.09
C GLY A 524 26.96 10.36 -11.55
N ILE A 525 27.25 9.08 -11.82
CA ILE A 525 27.49 8.56 -13.19
C ILE A 525 26.27 8.76 -14.12
N ASN A 526 25.06 8.98 -13.57
CA ASN A 526 23.81 9.15 -14.32
C ASN A 526 23.25 10.58 -14.35
N THR A 527 23.87 11.53 -13.65
CA THR A 527 23.23 12.80 -13.30
C THR A 527 22.93 13.70 -14.53
N GLU A 528 23.80 13.75 -15.55
CA GLU A 528 23.54 14.51 -16.79
C GLU A 528 22.29 13.98 -17.51
N THR A 529 22.18 12.66 -17.71
CA THR A 529 21.02 12.04 -18.38
C THR A 529 19.73 12.23 -17.59
N LEU A 530 19.78 12.05 -16.27
CA LEU A 530 18.61 12.24 -15.41
C LEU A 530 18.12 13.69 -15.45
N ARG A 531 19.04 14.67 -15.45
CA ARG A 531 18.70 16.09 -15.64
C ARG A 531 18.07 16.36 -17.00
N ILE A 532 18.58 15.77 -18.08
CA ILE A 532 17.97 15.89 -19.42
C ILE A 532 16.53 15.34 -19.41
N LEU A 533 16.32 14.16 -18.81
CA LEU A 533 14.99 13.56 -18.68
C LEU A 533 14.04 14.43 -17.85
N THR A 534 14.51 15.00 -16.74
CA THR A 534 13.73 15.94 -15.92
C THR A 534 13.38 17.21 -16.69
N LEU A 535 14.33 17.81 -17.42
CA LEU A 535 14.09 18.98 -18.26
C LEU A 535 13.07 18.67 -19.38
N LEU A 536 13.16 17.48 -19.98
CA LEU A 536 12.23 17.01 -21.02
C LEU A 536 10.82 16.83 -20.44
N ALA A 537 10.69 16.19 -19.28
CA ALA A 537 9.40 16.03 -18.60
C ALA A 537 8.80 17.39 -18.23
N ASN A 538 9.61 18.31 -17.69
CA ASN A 538 9.23 19.68 -17.40
C ASN A 538 8.74 20.42 -18.65
N LYS A 539 9.47 20.30 -19.77
CA LYS A 539 9.10 20.86 -21.07
C LYS A 539 7.74 20.35 -21.56
N ILE A 540 7.48 19.05 -21.41
CA ILE A 540 6.19 18.43 -21.78
C ILE A 540 5.05 18.93 -20.88
N ARG A 541 5.29 19.23 -19.59
CA ARG A 541 4.27 19.81 -18.70
C ARG A 541 3.93 21.26 -19.02
N VAL A 542 4.88 22.03 -19.56
CA VAL A 542 4.73 23.49 -19.72
C VAL A 542 4.67 23.98 -21.17
N GLY A 543 4.98 23.14 -22.15
CA GLY A 543 5.03 23.54 -23.55
C GLY A 543 6.12 24.58 -23.86
N PRO A 544 5.97 25.35 -24.95
CA PRO A 544 7.00 26.29 -25.42
C PRO A 544 7.10 27.50 -24.48
N ARG A 545 8.32 27.86 -24.06
CA ARG A 545 8.57 29.04 -23.22
C ARG A 545 9.36 30.13 -23.95
N GLY A 546 8.76 30.70 -25.00
CA GLY A 546 9.29 31.90 -25.67
C GLY A 546 10.59 31.71 -26.46
N MET A 547 11.15 30.50 -26.54
CA MET A 547 12.28 30.17 -27.40
C MET A 547 11.79 29.93 -28.84
N SER A 548 12.40 30.64 -29.80
CA SER A 548 12.05 30.49 -31.22
C SER A 548 12.40 29.07 -31.70
N GLY A 549 11.47 28.41 -32.39
CA GLY A 549 11.62 27.04 -32.86
C GLY A 549 11.29 25.95 -31.85
N ASP A 550 10.86 26.29 -30.62
CA ASP A 550 10.38 25.31 -29.65
C ASP A 550 8.95 24.86 -30.01
N THR A 551 8.80 23.60 -30.43
CA THR A 551 7.52 23.01 -30.86
C THR A 551 6.88 22.13 -29.79
N ALA A 552 7.34 22.23 -28.53
CA ALA A 552 6.84 21.40 -27.46
C ALA A 552 5.32 21.54 -27.27
N ILE A 553 4.62 20.42 -27.05
CA ILE A 553 3.18 20.43 -26.78
C ILE A 553 2.99 20.18 -25.29
N ALA A 554 2.39 21.16 -24.60
CA ALA A 554 1.99 21.03 -23.21
C ALA A 554 0.90 19.96 -23.06
N ILE A 555 0.96 19.19 -21.97
CA ILE A 555 -0.13 18.30 -21.57
C ILE A 555 -1.42 19.09 -21.41
N LYS A 556 -2.53 18.54 -21.95
CA LYS A 556 -3.88 19.08 -21.80
C LYS A 556 -4.84 17.96 -21.42
N TYR A 557 -5.61 18.16 -20.35
CA TYR A 557 -6.54 17.19 -19.82
C TYR A 557 -7.99 17.54 -20.19
N PRO A 558 -8.85 16.58 -20.57
CA PRO A 558 -8.62 15.14 -20.58
C PRO A 558 -7.90 14.64 -21.85
N ILE A 559 -7.10 13.59 -21.68
CA ILE A 559 -6.42 12.85 -22.75
C ILE A 559 -7.23 11.58 -23.06
N SER A 560 -7.44 11.29 -24.35
CA SER A 560 -8.07 10.03 -24.76
C SER A 560 -7.06 8.95 -25.08
N THR A 561 -7.13 7.85 -24.33
CA THR A 561 -6.37 6.61 -24.61
C THR A 561 -6.86 5.85 -25.84
N ARG A 562 -8.03 6.19 -26.39
CA ARG A 562 -8.59 5.53 -27.60
C ARG A 562 -8.23 6.25 -28.89
N THR A 563 -7.93 7.54 -28.84
CA THR A 563 -7.71 8.33 -30.06
C THR A 563 -6.31 8.92 -30.15
N ASP A 564 -5.58 9.08 -29.04
CA ASP A 564 -4.29 9.76 -29.04
C ASP A 564 -3.23 9.06 -28.16
N GLY A 565 -2.67 7.97 -28.70
CA GLY A 565 -1.60 7.22 -28.03
C GLY A 565 -0.31 8.05 -27.83
N VAL A 566 -0.07 9.05 -28.67
CA VAL A 566 1.10 9.93 -28.57
C VAL A 566 0.97 10.84 -27.36
N ALA A 567 -0.17 11.51 -27.19
CA ALA A 567 -0.44 12.35 -26.02
C ALA A 567 -0.37 11.54 -24.72
N VAL A 568 -0.91 10.31 -24.73
CA VAL A 568 -0.81 9.40 -23.57
C VAL A 568 0.64 9.05 -23.26
N THR A 569 1.44 8.63 -24.26
CA THR A 569 2.85 8.30 -24.06
C THR A 569 3.63 9.49 -23.46
N ARG A 570 3.40 10.69 -23.99
CA ARG A 570 4.06 11.91 -23.50
C ARG A 570 3.66 12.26 -22.07
N ALA A 571 2.36 12.18 -21.77
CA ALA A 571 1.84 12.49 -20.44
C ALA A 571 2.28 11.45 -19.39
N LEU A 572 2.29 10.16 -19.72
CA LEU A 572 2.84 9.11 -18.85
C LEU A 572 4.33 9.33 -18.58
N PHE A 573 5.13 9.64 -19.60
CA PHE A 573 6.54 9.97 -19.38
C PHE A 573 6.69 11.14 -18.40
N ALA A 574 5.95 12.23 -18.60
CA ALA A 574 6.02 13.38 -17.71
C ALA A 574 5.54 13.06 -16.29
N ASP A 575 4.44 12.33 -16.13
CA ASP A 575 3.88 12.00 -14.80
C ASP A 575 4.78 11.04 -13.99
N TRP A 576 5.62 10.23 -14.65
CA TRP A 576 6.55 9.29 -13.99
C TRP A 576 7.91 9.92 -13.67
N ILE A 577 8.23 11.08 -14.25
CA ILE A 577 9.52 11.76 -14.09
C ILE A 577 9.35 13.06 -13.32
N VAL A 578 9.03 12.95 -12.02
CA VAL A 578 8.75 14.09 -11.13
C VAL A 578 9.71 14.11 -9.93
N PRO A 579 10.95 14.64 -10.07
CA PRO A 579 11.79 14.84 -8.89
C PRO A 579 11.21 15.97 -8.03
N MET A 580 10.88 15.65 -6.79
CA MET A 580 10.19 16.56 -5.87
C MET A 580 11.16 17.42 -5.04
N SER A 581 12.38 16.94 -4.81
CA SER A 581 13.39 17.62 -3.98
C SER A 581 14.27 18.59 -4.76
N THR A 582 13.69 19.53 -5.51
CA THR A 582 14.48 20.47 -6.34
C THR A 582 13.92 21.90 -6.32
N TYR A 583 14.77 22.90 -6.51
CA TYR A 583 14.33 24.29 -6.63
C TYR A 583 13.73 24.66 -7.99
N SER A 584 13.90 23.80 -9.00
CA SER A 584 13.78 24.21 -10.40
C SER A 584 12.64 23.56 -11.18
N THR A 585 11.73 22.87 -10.49
CA THR A 585 10.53 22.32 -11.12
C THR A 585 9.54 23.43 -11.46
N PRO A 586 9.06 23.52 -12.72
CA PRO A 586 8.07 24.51 -13.11
C PRO A 586 6.64 24.07 -12.80
N ARG A 587 5.72 25.05 -12.78
CA ARG A 587 4.28 24.83 -12.71
C ARG A 587 3.78 24.15 -13.99
N ALA A 588 3.12 22.99 -13.86
CA ALA A 588 2.39 22.41 -14.99
C ALA A 588 1.25 23.33 -15.45
N LEU A 589 1.06 23.48 -16.76
CA LEU A 589 0.07 24.41 -17.30
C LEU A 589 -1.36 23.94 -17.09
N ASP A 590 -1.63 22.65 -17.28
CA ASP A 590 -2.91 22.03 -17.07
C ASP A 590 -2.81 20.99 -15.95
N LEU A 591 -3.62 21.16 -14.91
CA LEU A 591 -3.69 20.28 -13.75
C LEU A 591 -4.93 19.39 -13.75
N GLY A 592 -5.82 19.58 -14.72
CA GLY A 592 -7.03 18.79 -14.89
C GLY A 592 -7.90 18.77 -13.65
N SER A 593 -8.54 17.64 -13.40
CA SER A 593 -9.48 17.45 -12.29
C SER A 593 -8.82 17.53 -10.90
N LEU A 594 -7.49 17.58 -10.78
CA LEU A 594 -6.79 17.69 -9.48
C LEU A 594 -7.11 19.01 -8.74
N TRP A 595 -7.29 20.09 -9.49
CA TRP A 595 -7.62 21.42 -8.96
C TRP A 595 -8.93 21.98 -9.53
N CYS A 596 -9.43 21.44 -10.64
CA CYS A 596 -10.74 21.81 -11.18
C CYS A 596 -11.89 21.03 -10.52
N PRO A 597 -12.95 21.72 -10.08
CA PRO A 597 -14.14 21.07 -9.53
C PRO A 597 -14.82 20.09 -10.51
N ASP A 598 -15.40 19.02 -9.97
CA ASP A 598 -16.13 17.97 -10.72
C ASP A 598 -17.31 18.49 -11.56
N ASN A 599 -17.90 19.63 -11.17
CA ASN A 599 -19.07 20.21 -11.83
C ASN A 599 -18.71 21.18 -12.97
N VAL A 600 -17.43 21.38 -13.26
CA VAL A 600 -16.98 22.19 -14.40
C VAL A 600 -16.89 21.30 -15.64
N VAL A 601 -17.43 21.77 -16.77
CA VAL A 601 -17.22 21.11 -18.06
C VAL A 601 -15.75 21.26 -18.43
N TYR A 602 -15.01 20.15 -18.35
CA TYR A 602 -13.58 20.13 -18.69
C TYR A 602 -13.38 20.38 -20.19
N GLU A 603 -12.77 21.52 -20.51
CA GLU A 603 -12.16 21.77 -21.81
C GLU A 603 -10.65 21.64 -21.69
N ALA A 604 -10.03 20.99 -22.67
CA ALA A 604 -8.60 20.70 -22.66
C ALA A 604 -7.74 21.97 -22.59
N GLY A 605 -6.93 22.10 -21.53
CA GLY A 605 -6.04 23.23 -21.31
C GLY A 605 -6.57 24.33 -20.38
N ASN A 606 -7.79 24.21 -19.84
CA ASN A 606 -8.43 25.28 -19.06
C ASN A 606 -8.28 25.12 -17.53
N CYS A 607 -7.70 24.02 -17.06
CA CYS A 607 -7.62 23.72 -15.62
C CYS A 607 -6.31 24.14 -15.00
N THR A 608 -6.32 25.23 -14.24
CA THR A 608 -5.14 25.77 -13.56
C THR A 608 -5.36 25.85 -12.05
N ALA A 609 -4.30 25.69 -11.26
CA ALA A 609 -4.39 25.87 -9.80
C ALA A 609 -4.87 27.29 -9.43
N PRO A 610 -5.58 27.45 -8.30
CA PRO A 610 -5.98 28.75 -7.81
C PRO A 610 -4.77 29.64 -7.46
N SER A 611 -5.00 30.95 -7.33
CA SER A 611 -3.99 31.89 -6.86
C SER A 611 -3.83 31.80 -5.34
N PHE A 612 -2.65 31.42 -4.86
CA PHE A 612 -2.34 31.31 -3.44
C PHE A 612 -1.82 32.65 -2.87
N PRO A 613 -2.40 33.20 -1.78
CA PRO A 613 -1.95 34.45 -1.17
C PRO A 613 -0.80 34.25 -0.17
N ASP A 614 -0.18 35.35 0.29
CA ASP A 614 0.60 35.41 1.55
C ASP A 614 1.73 34.39 1.73
N PHE A 615 2.57 34.19 0.70
CA PHE A 615 3.76 33.36 0.86
C PHE A 615 4.74 33.97 1.86
N SER A 616 5.03 33.23 2.93
CA SER A 616 5.89 33.70 4.02
C SER A 616 6.65 32.55 4.67
N SER A 617 7.27 32.84 5.81
CA SER A 617 7.84 31.83 6.71
C SER A 617 6.97 31.68 7.96
N PHE A 618 6.75 30.45 8.39
CA PHE A 618 5.92 30.10 9.53
C PHE A 618 6.62 29.08 10.41
N GLN A 619 6.53 29.26 11.72
CA GLN A 619 6.90 28.22 12.67
C GLN A 619 5.69 27.32 12.92
N VAL A 620 5.91 26.02 12.89
CA VAL A 620 4.88 25.00 13.11
C VAL A 620 5.36 24.09 14.23
N VAL A 621 4.49 23.81 15.19
CA VAL A 621 4.76 22.86 16.27
C VAL A 621 3.68 21.79 16.22
N LEU A 622 4.11 20.54 16.06
CA LEU A 622 3.23 19.38 16.06
C LEU A 622 3.51 18.54 17.30
N ASN A 623 2.44 18.09 17.94
CA ASN A 623 2.50 17.18 19.08
C ASN A 623 1.70 15.92 18.72
N SER A 624 2.26 14.75 19.03
CA SER A 624 1.54 13.48 18.87
C SER A 624 1.87 12.53 20.02
N THR A 625 0.84 11.81 20.47
CA THR A 625 0.94 10.64 21.37
C THR A 625 0.58 9.34 20.64
N LEU A 626 0.28 9.42 19.35
CA LEU A 626 -0.09 8.31 18.48
C LEU A 626 1.17 7.57 17.99
N GLY A 627 0.96 6.45 17.32
CA GLY A 627 2.02 5.62 16.74
C GLY A 627 2.58 6.24 15.47
N ASP A 628 2.70 5.42 14.43
CA ASP A 628 3.06 5.90 13.09
C ASP A 628 1.91 6.77 12.55
N GLU A 629 2.09 8.09 12.61
CA GLU A 629 1.03 9.08 12.37
C GLU A 629 1.47 10.07 11.31
N TRP A 630 0.54 10.61 10.54
CA TRP A 630 0.77 11.79 9.73
C TRP A 630 -0.35 12.81 9.92
N THR A 631 -0.08 14.10 9.74
CA THR A 631 -1.08 15.12 10.05
C THR A 631 -0.98 16.36 9.16
N SER A 632 -2.12 17.03 8.99
CA SER A 632 -2.28 18.29 8.27
C SER A 632 -1.48 19.43 8.91
N THR A 633 -0.75 20.19 8.10
CA THR A 633 0.03 21.35 8.59
C THR A 633 -0.71 22.68 8.50
N GLY A 634 -1.78 22.74 7.70
CA GLY A 634 -2.47 23.99 7.35
C GLY A 634 -1.76 24.81 6.26
N TYR A 635 -0.59 24.37 5.78
CA TYR A 635 0.19 25.04 4.75
C TYR A 635 0.20 24.25 3.45
N THR A 636 0.45 24.96 2.34
CA THR A 636 0.48 24.39 1.00
C THR A 636 1.70 24.87 0.24
N GLN A 637 2.20 23.99 -0.63
CA GLN A 637 3.15 24.34 -1.66
C GLN A 637 2.39 24.63 -2.96
N SER A 638 2.66 25.78 -3.57
CA SER A 638 2.01 26.15 -4.84
C SER A 638 2.75 25.54 -6.03
N PRO A 639 2.04 25.06 -7.07
CA PRO A 639 2.65 24.45 -8.25
C PRO A 639 3.88 25.21 -8.77
N GLY A 640 5.02 24.53 -8.86
CA GLY A 640 6.28 25.07 -9.38
C GLY A 640 6.96 26.13 -8.52
N ARG A 641 6.50 26.35 -7.28
CA ARG A 641 7.14 27.25 -6.31
C ARG A 641 7.69 26.42 -5.15
N ALA A 642 9.02 26.30 -5.06
CA ALA A 642 9.68 25.46 -4.06
C ALA A 642 9.41 25.96 -2.63
N ALA A 643 8.99 25.06 -1.74
CA ALA A 643 8.92 25.27 -0.31
C ALA A 643 10.18 24.71 0.37
N THR A 644 10.61 25.33 1.47
CA THR A 644 11.73 24.84 2.30
C THR A 644 11.22 24.54 3.70
N ILE A 645 11.49 23.34 4.21
CA ILE A 645 11.07 22.86 5.52
C ILE A 645 12.31 22.48 6.30
N THR A 646 12.48 23.07 7.48
CA THR A 646 13.58 22.75 8.40
C THR A 646 13.01 22.20 9.69
N LEU A 647 13.39 20.98 10.07
CA LEU A 647 13.11 20.41 11.39
C LEU A 647 14.05 21.06 12.41
N LEU A 648 13.50 21.74 13.41
CA LEU A 648 14.25 22.59 14.35
C LEU A 648 14.76 21.85 15.58
N ASN A 649 14.11 20.75 15.96
CA ASN A 649 14.52 19.89 17.07
C ASN A 649 14.45 18.41 16.66
N ASP A 650 15.21 17.57 17.35
CA ASP A 650 15.10 16.11 17.20
C ASP A 650 13.97 15.58 18.11
N PRO A 651 12.90 15.00 17.54
CA PRO A 651 11.83 14.37 18.32
C PRO A 651 12.15 12.92 18.74
N GLY A 652 13.32 12.38 18.39
CA GLY A 652 13.72 10.99 18.67
C GLY A 652 13.06 9.95 17.77
N ILE A 653 12.41 10.39 16.69
CA ILE A 653 11.66 9.56 15.75
C ILE A 653 11.88 10.04 14.31
N PRO A 654 11.77 9.15 13.31
CA PRO A 654 11.73 9.57 11.91
C PRO A 654 10.60 10.58 11.63
N VAL A 655 10.92 11.58 10.81
CA VAL A 655 10.00 12.64 10.39
C VAL A 655 10.13 12.83 8.89
N ALA A 656 9.02 12.95 8.17
CA ALA A 656 9.03 13.25 6.75
C ALA A 656 7.94 14.25 6.34
N VAL A 657 8.08 14.84 5.16
CA VAL A 657 7.09 15.75 4.56
C VAL A 657 6.59 15.19 3.23
N ARG A 658 5.31 15.43 2.90
CA ARG A 658 4.75 15.16 1.57
C ARG A 658 3.76 16.23 1.10
N THR A 659 3.45 16.25 -0.19
CA THR A 659 2.30 16.95 -0.78
C THR A 659 1.13 16.01 -1.06
N PHE A 660 -0.11 16.49 -0.85
CA PHE A 660 -1.38 15.77 -1.01
C PHE A 660 -1.59 14.58 -0.06
N ALA A 661 -2.85 14.36 0.32
CA ALA A 661 -3.29 13.23 1.15
C ALA A 661 -3.69 12.00 0.32
N THR A 662 -3.93 12.18 -0.99
CA THR A 662 -4.37 11.11 -1.90
C THR A 662 -3.38 9.95 -1.94
N ARG A 663 -3.88 8.76 -2.24
CA ARG A 663 -3.03 7.58 -2.45
C ARG A 663 -2.45 7.63 -3.87
N ASN A 664 -1.27 7.02 -4.05
CA ASN A 664 -0.66 6.84 -5.38
C ASN A 664 -1.61 6.19 -6.39
N ALA A 665 -2.59 5.42 -5.92
CA ALA A 665 -3.52 4.66 -6.74
C ALA A 665 -4.82 5.43 -7.10
N ASP A 666 -4.92 6.71 -6.73
CA ASP A 666 -6.09 7.57 -7.01
C ASP A 666 -6.03 8.23 -8.41
N GLY A 667 -4.89 8.17 -9.09
CA GLY A 667 -4.76 8.55 -10.50
C GLY A 667 -5.45 7.56 -11.43
N ARG A 668 -6.40 8.02 -12.27
CA ARG A 668 -7.07 7.21 -13.30
C ARG A 668 -6.65 7.64 -14.71
N THR A 669 -6.67 6.69 -15.63
CA THR A 669 -6.08 6.88 -16.97
C THR A 669 -6.75 6.07 -18.08
N ALA A 670 -7.35 4.91 -17.80
CA ALA A 670 -7.58 3.93 -18.85
C ALA A 670 -9.03 3.77 -19.35
N GLU A 671 -9.97 4.61 -18.93
CA GLU A 671 -11.38 4.41 -19.25
C GLU A 671 -12.05 5.66 -19.83
N TYR A 672 -13.20 5.45 -20.47
CA TYR A 672 -14.22 6.45 -20.66
C TYR A 672 -15.34 6.18 -19.65
N SER A 673 -15.82 7.17 -18.88
CA SER A 673 -16.95 6.96 -17.96
C SER A 673 -18.14 6.30 -18.67
N ALA A 674 -19.12 5.76 -17.93
CA ALA A 674 -20.38 5.27 -18.50
C ALA A 674 -21.10 6.29 -19.44
N ALA A 675 -20.75 7.58 -19.32
CA ALA A 675 -21.21 8.68 -20.17
C ALA A 675 -20.26 9.03 -21.34
N GLY A 676 -19.25 8.20 -21.64
CA GLY A 676 -18.34 8.39 -22.75
C GLY A 676 -17.33 9.54 -22.59
N LYS A 677 -16.86 9.87 -21.36
CA LYS A 677 -15.79 10.89 -21.12
C LYS A 677 -14.43 10.27 -20.73
N PRO A 678 -13.28 10.67 -21.32
CA PRO A 678 -11.98 10.09 -20.97
C PRO A 678 -11.59 10.35 -19.50
N LEU A 679 -11.06 9.33 -18.83
CA LEU A 679 -10.67 9.36 -17.42
C LEU A 679 -9.20 9.74 -17.20
N TYR A 680 -8.35 9.82 -18.23
CA TYR A 680 -7.03 10.46 -18.08
C TYR A 680 -7.19 11.98 -18.08
N ASN A 681 -7.66 12.52 -16.96
CA ASN A 681 -8.01 13.93 -16.84
C ASN A 681 -7.22 14.66 -15.74
N ARG A 682 -6.12 14.08 -15.26
CA ARG A 682 -5.22 14.65 -14.25
C ARG A 682 -3.89 13.89 -14.24
N PRO A 683 -2.84 14.47 -13.62
CA PRO A 683 -1.58 13.77 -13.38
C PRO A 683 -1.76 12.44 -12.63
N GLN A 684 -0.95 11.43 -12.94
CA GLN A 684 -1.04 10.11 -12.31
C GLN A 684 -0.42 10.03 -10.90
N PHE A 685 0.63 10.81 -10.63
CA PHE A 685 1.29 10.86 -9.31
C PHE A 685 1.33 12.30 -8.78
N PRO A 686 0.16 12.87 -8.42
CA PRO A 686 0.11 14.21 -7.85
C PRO A 686 0.73 14.25 -6.44
N VAL A 687 0.59 13.16 -5.68
CA VAL A 687 1.17 12.96 -4.35
C VAL A 687 2.68 12.73 -4.44
N SER A 688 3.45 13.35 -3.54
CA SER A 688 4.89 13.11 -3.46
C SER A 688 5.19 11.85 -2.65
N VAL A 689 6.37 11.26 -2.85
CA VAL A 689 6.94 10.39 -1.82
C VAL A 689 7.10 11.15 -0.50
N TRP A 690 7.19 10.42 0.60
CA TRP A 690 7.64 10.99 1.87
C TRP A 690 9.12 11.38 1.75
N ILE A 691 9.42 12.65 1.96
CA ILE A 691 10.77 13.21 1.93
C ILE A 691 11.25 13.36 3.37
N PRO A 692 12.29 12.64 3.82
CA PRO A 692 12.78 12.71 5.19
C PRO A 692 13.25 14.11 5.57
N LEU A 693 12.93 14.51 6.79
CA LEU A 693 13.41 15.73 7.43
C LEU A 693 14.44 15.36 8.50
N ARG A 694 15.59 16.03 8.48
CA ARG A 694 16.65 15.83 9.47
C ARG A 694 16.82 17.09 10.33
N PRO A 695 17.01 16.96 11.65
CA PRO A 695 17.19 18.11 12.53
C PRO A 695 18.30 19.04 12.03
N GLY A 696 18.00 20.34 11.93
CA GLY A 696 18.93 21.38 11.48
C GLY A 696 19.21 21.41 9.97
N ILE A 697 18.68 20.48 9.17
CA ILE A 697 18.89 20.43 7.72
C ILE A 697 17.63 20.92 7.00
N SER A 698 17.77 21.99 6.21
CA SER A 698 16.70 22.49 5.36
C SER A 698 16.46 21.56 4.18
N THR A 699 15.22 21.10 4.05
CA THR A 699 14.76 20.19 3.00
C THR A 699 13.83 20.93 2.05
N VAL A 700 13.92 20.63 0.76
CA VAL A 700 13.17 21.32 -0.29
C VAL A 700 12.10 20.39 -0.85
N ILE A 701 10.92 20.94 -1.10
CA ILE A 701 9.85 20.26 -1.82
C ILE A 701 9.26 21.20 -2.87
N ASN A 702 9.17 20.72 -4.11
CA ASN A 702 8.65 21.48 -5.24
C ASN A 702 7.93 20.54 -6.22
N SER A 703 6.62 20.39 -6.01
CA SER A 703 5.77 19.67 -6.94
C SER A 703 5.38 20.56 -8.13
N PRO A 704 5.38 20.05 -9.36
CA PRO A 704 4.80 20.77 -10.50
C PRO A 704 3.28 20.92 -10.38
N TYR A 705 2.68 20.16 -9.46
CA TYR A 705 1.25 20.09 -9.20
C TYR A 705 0.83 20.81 -7.91
N GLY A 706 1.79 21.23 -7.09
CA GLY A 706 1.53 21.84 -5.78
C GLY A 706 0.98 20.83 -4.76
N GLY A 707 0.30 21.33 -3.74
CA GLY A 707 -0.55 20.55 -2.85
C GLY A 707 -0.40 20.94 -1.38
N PRO A 708 -1.43 20.69 -0.54
CA PRO A 708 -1.31 20.77 0.92
C PRO A 708 -0.12 19.94 1.42
N LEU A 709 0.57 20.45 2.44
CA LEU A 709 1.72 19.80 3.05
C LEU A 709 1.31 19.02 4.30
N TYR A 710 1.81 17.79 4.40
CA TYR A 710 1.59 16.88 5.54
C TYR A 710 2.94 16.46 6.13
N ILE A 711 2.96 16.21 7.43
CA ILE A 711 4.13 15.70 8.15
C ILE A 711 3.83 14.32 8.69
N SER A 712 4.74 13.36 8.49
CA SER A 712 4.76 12.09 9.23
C SER A 712 5.62 12.20 10.48
N LEU A 713 5.17 11.56 11.55
CA LEU A 713 5.84 11.37 12.83
C LEU A 713 5.82 9.88 13.10
N ASP A 714 6.83 9.17 12.61
CA ASP A 714 6.81 7.71 12.54
C ASP A 714 7.47 7.12 13.79
N GLY A 715 6.70 6.47 14.66
CA GLY A 715 7.29 5.63 15.70
C GLY A 715 6.28 4.98 16.62
N THR A 716 6.64 3.81 17.14
CA THR A 716 5.69 2.90 17.80
C THR A 716 5.54 3.08 19.31
N ASP A 717 6.32 3.95 19.96
CA ASP A 717 6.15 4.25 21.39
C ASP A 717 4.98 5.22 21.60
N LEU A 718 3.88 4.62 22.06
CA LEU A 718 2.60 5.25 22.33
C LEU A 718 2.53 5.97 23.68
N THR A 719 3.57 5.93 24.51
CA THR A 719 3.55 6.41 25.90
C THR A 719 4.12 7.81 26.07
N SER A 720 4.98 8.25 25.15
CA SER A 720 5.68 9.53 25.22
C SER A 720 5.06 10.55 24.26
N SER A 721 4.65 11.71 24.77
CA SER A 721 4.28 12.84 23.90
C SER A 721 5.51 13.32 23.15
N ARG A 722 5.45 13.31 21.82
CA ARG A 722 6.54 13.72 20.93
C ARG A 722 6.21 15.08 20.35
N GLN A 723 7.15 16.01 20.47
CA GLN A 723 7.02 17.36 19.91
C GLN A 723 8.05 17.55 18.80
N ALA A 724 7.57 17.94 17.62
CA ALA A 724 8.40 18.32 16.49
C ALA A 724 8.10 19.77 16.08
N SER A 725 9.14 20.59 16.03
CA SER A 725 9.09 22.01 15.68
C SER A 725 9.74 22.21 14.33
N PHE A 726 9.12 23.04 13.49
CA PHE A 726 9.52 23.23 12.11
C PHE A 726 9.56 24.71 11.75
N LEU A 727 10.46 25.07 10.83
CA LEU A 727 10.40 26.32 10.08
C LEU A 727 10.00 26.00 8.64
N PHE A 728 8.80 26.43 8.26
CA PHE A 728 8.29 26.35 6.89
C PHE A 728 8.56 27.68 6.21
N GLN A 729 9.13 27.67 5.01
CA GLN A 729 9.49 28.86 4.26
C GLN A 729 8.96 28.78 2.83
N ASN A 730 8.53 29.92 2.31
CA ASN A 730 7.95 30.06 0.97
C ASN A 730 6.71 29.18 0.76
N VAL A 731 5.90 29.03 1.82
CA VAL A 731 4.61 28.34 1.80
C VAL A 731 3.48 29.34 1.94
N SER A 732 2.28 28.95 1.51
CA SER A 732 1.04 29.70 1.72
C SER A 732 0.11 28.94 2.66
N LYS A 733 -0.84 29.62 3.29
CA LYS A 733 -1.95 28.97 4.01
C LYS A 733 -2.97 28.46 3.00
N HIS A 734 -3.47 27.24 3.21
CA HIS A 734 -4.66 26.76 2.50
C HIS A 734 -5.85 26.72 3.46
N PHE A 735 -7.04 26.43 2.95
CA PHE A 735 -8.24 26.31 3.78
C PHE A 735 -8.06 25.11 4.72
N ALA A 736 -7.86 25.38 6.00
CA ALA A 736 -7.64 24.33 6.98
C ALA A 736 -8.26 24.69 8.33
N VAL A 737 -8.90 23.70 8.95
CA VAL A 737 -9.38 23.77 10.33
C VAL A 737 -8.64 22.68 11.10
N LEU A 738 -7.56 23.05 11.78
CA LEU A 738 -6.71 22.12 12.52
C LEU A 738 -7.30 21.67 13.88
N ASP A 739 -8.46 22.24 14.24
CA ASP A 739 -9.29 21.84 15.38
C ASP A 739 -10.75 22.08 15.03
N ALA A 740 -11.48 21.01 14.68
CA ALA A 740 -12.89 21.06 14.30
C ALA A 740 -13.83 21.41 15.46
N SER A 741 -13.34 21.50 16.70
CA SER A 741 -14.12 22.04 17.83
C SER A 741 -14.08 23.57 17.90
N ASN A 742 -13.23 24.22 17.09
CA ASN A 742 -13.12 25.67 17.04
C ASN A 742 -14.15 26.29 16.09
N ASP A 743 -15.28 26.73 16.66
CA ASP A 743 -16.36 27.38 15.93
C ASP A 743 -15.93 28.63 15.14
N ASN A 744 -14.92 29.38 15.62
CA ASN A 744 -14.40 30.53 14.87
C ASN A 744 -13.68 30.08 13.59
N ALA A 745 -12.90 28.99 13.67
CA ALA A 745 -12.21 28.42 12.51
C ALA A 745 -13.23 27.85 11.50
N LEU A 746 -14.28 27.17 11.97
CA LEU A 746 -15.37 26.69 11.10
C LEU A 746 -16.16 27.84 10.46
N ARG A 747 -16.42 28.94 11.20
CA ARG A 747 -17.00 30.17 10.63
C ARG A 747 -16.15 30.74 9.51
N GLN A 748 -14.84 30.82 9.73
CA GLN A 748 -13.91 31.34 8.73
C GLN A 748 -13.89 30.44 7.48
N LEU A 749 -13.82 29.13 7.66
CA LEU A 749 -13.89 28.17 6.56
C LEU A 749 -15.20 28.29 5.77
N ALA A 750 -16.35 28.39 6.43
CA ALA A 750 -17.64 28.56 5.76
C ALA A 750 -17.69 29.83 4.88
N GLN A 751 -17.05 30.92 5.31
CA GLN A 751 -16.90 32.12 4.50
C GLN A 751 -15.97 31.90 3.31
N ASP A 752 -14.84 31.23 3.52
CA ASP A 752 -13.83 31.00 2.50
C ASP A 752 -14.28 30.02 1.39
N LEU A 753 -15.10 29.03 1.73
CA LEU A 753 -15.71 28.10 0.75
C LEU A 753 -16.53 28.83 -0.32
N THR A 754 -17.19 29.95 0.02
CA THR A 754 -17.96 30.74 -0.95
C THR A 754 -17.07 31.48 -1.97
N ARG A 755 -15.78 31.65 -1.67
CA ARG A 755 -14.85 32.46 -2.46
C ARG A 755 -14.06 31.63 -3.46
N SER A 756 -13.78 30.35 -3.19
CA SER A 756 -12.91 29.57 -4.08
C SER A 756 -13.12 28.04 -4.03
N PRO A 757 -13.93 27.46 -4.94
CA PRO A 757 -14.21 26.01 -4.97
C PRO A 757 -13.04 25.14 -5.47
N ALA A 758 -11.98 25.75 -6.01
CA ALA A 758 -10.80 25.07 -6.54
C ALA A 758 -9.74 24.73 -5.48
N TYR A 759 -9.93 25.14 -4.22
CA TYR A 759 -8.99 24.85 -3.14
C TYR A 759 -9.18 23.45 -2.55
N TRP A 760 -8.11 22.92 -1.97
CA TRP A 760 -8.20 21.79 -1.05
C TRP A 760 -8.51 22.29 0.37
N VAL A 761 -9.20 21.46 1.14
CA VAL A 761 -9.62 21.72 2.52
C VAL A 761 -9.17 20.57 3.40
N ASP A 762 -8.44 20.89 4.47
CA ASP A 762 -8.14 19.96 5.56
C ASP A 762 -8.98 20.29 6.80
N ILE A 763 -9.61 19.28 7.42
CA ILE A 763 -10.33 19.45 8.69
C ILE A 763 -9.93 18.35 9.66
N LYS A 764 -9.37 18.73 10.81
CA LYS A 764 -8.93 17.81 11.86
C LYS A 764 -9.93 17.74 12.99
N GLY A 765 -10.47 16.55 13.24
CA GLY A 765 -11.36 16.27 14.36
C GLY A 765 -10.74 15.30 15.37
N SER A 766 -11.51 14.96 16.41
CA SER A 766 -11.09 13.95 17.39
C SER A 766 -11.12 12.56 16.74
N GLY A 767 -9.94 11.96 16.53
CA GLY A 767 -9.77 10.62 15.97
C GLY A 767 -9.94 10.50 14.45
N PHE A 768 -10.06 11.62 13.73
CA PHE A 768 -10.11 11.64 12.27
C PHE A 768 -9.54 12.93 11.65
N GLU A 769 -9.08 12.84 10.40
CA GLU A 769 -8.71 13.98 9.55
C GLU A 769 -9.36 13.85 8.17
N LEU A 770 -10.01 14.91 7.71
CA LEU A 770 -10.70 14.99 6.42
C LEU A 770 -9.88 15.84 5.44
N HIS A 771 -9.62 15.29 4.25
CA HIS A 771 -8.90 15.96 3.16
C HIS A 771 -9.79 15.98 1.92
N VAL A 772 -10.25 17.15 1.48
CA VAL A 772 -11.30 17.24 0.47
C VAL A 772 -11.19 18.50 -0.40
N PRO A 773 -11.40 18.43 -1.73
CA PRO A 773 -11.61 19.60 -2.56
C PRO A 773 -12.83 20.39 -2.08
N ALA A 774 -12.69 21.71 -1.97
CA ALA A 774 -13.74 22.62 -1.52
C ALA A 774 -15.06 22.41 -2.28
N GLY A 775 -15.00 22.15 -3.59
CA GLY A 775 -16.17 21.82 -4.40
C GLY A 775 -17.00 20.63 -3.89
N LYS A 776 -16.36 19.56 -3.40
CA LYS A 776 -17.07 18.39 -2.84
C LYS A 776 -17.64 18.65 -1.46
N LEU A 777 -16.92 19.43 -0.64
CA LEU A 777 -17.44 19.87 0.65
C LEU A 777 -18.67 20.76 0.45
N ILE A 778 -18.65 21.69 -0.51
CA ILE A 778 -19.80 22.53 -0.88
C ILE A 778 -20.99 21.68 -1.34
N GLN A 779 -20.76 20.63 -2.14
CA GLN A 779 -21.82 19.70 -2.56
C GLN A 779 -22.48 19.00 -1.36
N SER A 780 -21.70 18.60 -0.36
CA SER A 780 -22.22 17.99 0.88
C SER A 780 -23.10 18.96 1.69
N LEU A 781 -22.81 20.25 1.57
CA LEU A 781 -23.53 21.32 2.26
C LEU A 781 -24.69 21.89 1.42
N ALA A 782 -24.96 21.35 0.23
CA ALA A 782 -25.98 21.88 -0.66
C ALA A 782 -27.41 21.73 -0.06
N PRO A 783 -28.34 22.67 -0.33
CA PRO A 783 -29.70 22.62 0.21
C PRO A 783 -30.52 21.38 -0.18
N GLY A 784 -30.14 20.71 -1.28
CA GLY A 784 -30.80 19.50 -1.76
C GLY A 784 -30.63 18.29 -0.84
N GLY A 785 -29.71 18.35 0.13
CA GLY A 785 -29.38 17.24 1.01
C GLY A 785 -28.54 16.16 0.32
N ILE A 786 -28.09 15.19 1.12
CA ILE A 786 -27.30 14.04 0.69
C ILE A 786 -28.18 12.79 0.80
N ASP A 787 -28.36 12.06 -0.31
CA ASP A 787 -28.98 10.72 -0.27
C ASP A 787 -27.99 9.72 0.33
N ILE A 788 -28.33 9.17 1.49
CA ILE A 788 -27.52 8.19 2.21
C ILE A 788 -27.99 6.74 1.95
N GLY A 789 -28.82 6.55 0.93
CA GLY A 789 -29.37 5.28 0.47
C GLY A 789 -30.87 5.18 0.72
N VAL A 790 -31.55 4.45 -0.18
CA VAL A 790 -33.01 4.15 -0.13
C VAL A 790 -33.92 5.37 0.02
N GLY A 791 -33.51 6.50 -0.57
CA GLY A 791 -34.28 7.75 -0.56
C GLY A 791 -34.22 8.49 0.79
N ARG A 792 -33.28 8.13 1.67
CA ARG A 792 -33.07 8.82 2.94
C ARG A 792 -32.14 10.00 2.74
N MET A 793 -32.60 11.19 3.13
CA MET A 793 -31.87 12.43 2.93
C MET A 793 -31.33 12.98 4.25
N VAL A 794 -30.09 13.46 4.26
CA VAL A 794 -29.49 14.23 5.35
C VAL A 794 -29.22 15.66 4.87
N TYR A 795 -29.56 16.66 5.70
CA TYR A 795 -29.47 18.08 5.33
C TYR A 795 -28.55 18.83 6.30
N TYR A 796 -27.53 19.50 5.77
CA TYR A 796 -26.62 20.36 6.54
C TYR A 796 -26.81 21.84 6.26
N ASN A 797 -26.84 22.27 4.99
CA ASN A 797 -26.77 23.64 4.46
C ASN A 797 -25.36 24.28 4.48
N THR A 798 -25.13 25.33 3.67
CA THR A 798 -23.82 26.00 3.52
C THR A 798 -23.52 27.07 4.57
N THR A 799 -24.34 27.19 5.62
CA THR A 799 -24.06 28.13 6.71
C THR A 799 -23.01 27.55 7.66
N THR A 800 -22.42 28.39 8.51
CA THR A 800 -21.58 27.91 9.62
C THR A 800 -22.26 26.81 10.41
N THR A 801 -23.56 26.95 10.70
CA THR A 801 -24.32 25.96 11.46
C THR A 801 -24.36 24.61 10.74
N GLY A 802 -24.47 24.61 9.42
CA GLY A 802 -24.43 23.39 8.63
C GLY A 802 -23.06 22.71 8.62
N LEU A 803 -21.98 23.48 8.46
CA LEU A 803 -20.62 22.94 8.53
C LEU A 803 -20.29 22.41 9.94
N SER A 804 -20.64 23.15 11.00
CA SER A 804 -20.50 22.67 12.38
C SER A 804 -21.30 21.40 12.60
N GLN A 805 -22.51 21.31 12.06
CA GLN A 805 -23.34 20.11 12.19
C GLN A 805 -22.75 18.91 11.45
N LEU A 806 -22.16 19.11 10.26
CA LEU A 806 -21.44 18.07 9.53
C LEU A 806 -20.25 17.54 10.35
N MET A 807 -19.46 18.43 10.97
CA MET A 807 -18.32 18.05 11.81
C MET A 807 -18.75 17.34 13.10
N ILE A 808 -19.86 17.77 13.70
CA ILE A 808 -20.48 17.06 14.85
C ILE A 808 -20.89 15.66 14.44
N ASP A 809 -21.46 15.46 13.24
CA ASP A 809 -21.87 14.13 12.77
C ASP A 809 -20.66 13.22 12.48
N TYR A 810 -19.60 13.75 11.86
CA TYR A 810 -18.32 13.03 11.72
C TYR A 810 -17.77 12.56 13.07
N LYS A 811 -17.74 13.46 14.06
CA LYS A 811 -17.27 13.14 15.41
C LYS A 811 -18.16 12.10 16.11
N THR A 812 -19.45 12.42 16.25
CA THR A 812 -20.35 11.73 17.19
C THR A 812 -21.15 10.58 16.59
N SER A 813 -21.42 10.63 15.28
CA SER A 813 -22.26 9.66 14.58
C SER A 813 -21.44 8.69 13.71
N TRP A 814 -20.16 8.97 13.50
CA TRP A 814 -19.23 8.10 12.77
C TRP A 814 -18.00 7.72 13.63
N ALA A 815 -16.98 8.58 13.75
CA ALA A 815 -15.69 8.21 14.36
C ALA A 815 -15.82 7.71 15.80
N GLU A 816 -16.30 8.54 16.73
CA GLU A 816 -16.45 8.11 18.13
C GLU A 816 -17.48 6.99 18.28
N ARG A 817 -18.51 6.95 17.43
CA ARG A 817 -19.55 5.92 17.51
C ARG A 817 -18.94 4.55 17.24
N GLU A 818 -18.17 4.44 16.17
CA GLU A 818 -17.51 3.19 15.79
C GLU A 818 -16.40 2.82 16.76
N TYR A 819 -15.60 3.78 17.22
CA TYR A 819 -14.59 3.52 18.23
C TYR A 819 -15.21 3.05 19.56
N ARG A 820 -16.31 3.66 20.03
CA ARG A 820 -17.04 3.19 21.22
C ARG A 820 -17.62 1.80 21.00
N MET A 821 -18.21 1.54 19.83
CA MET A 821 -18.73 0.22 19.49
C MET A 821 -17.63 -0.85 19.41
N ALA A 822 -16.45 -0.46 18.94
CA ALA A 822 -15.26 -1.27 18.97
C ALA A 822 -14.64 -1.31 20.36
N GLY A 823 -15.19 -0.67 21.40
CA GLY A 823 -14.66 -0.67 22.78
C GLY A 823 -13.30 0.01 22.94
N LEU A 824 -13.01 1.03 22.15
CA LEU A 824 -11.80 1.85 22.25
C LEU A 824 -12.06 3.08 23.12
N LYS A 825 -10.99 3.53 23.80
CA LYS A 825 -10.91 4.81 24.48
C LYS A 825 -11.08 5.92 23.44
N ILE A 826 -11.99 6.84 23.73
CA ILE A 826 -12.16 8.06 22.95
C ILE A 826 -11.13 9.08 23.39
N ASP A 827 -10.54 9.76 22.42
CA ASP A 827 -9.54 10.78 22.72
C ASP A 827 -10.15 11.93 23.55
N GLY A 828 -9.39 12.40 24.54
CA GLY A 828 -9.88 13.35 25.55
C GLY A 828 -10.77 12.77 26.66
N GLU A 829 -11.14 11.49 26.62
CA GLU A 829 -11.92 10.82 27.67
C GLU A 829 -11.08 9.76 28.41
N ALA A 830 -11.44 9.45 29.66
CA ALA A 830 -10.94 8.25 30.33
C ALA A 830 -11.67 7.01 29.81
N MET A 831 -11.02 5.84 29.82
CA MET A 831 -11.66 4.59 29.38
C MET A 831 -12.94 4.23 30.15
N THR A 832 -13.05 4.64 31.42
CA THR A 832 -14.27 4.49 32.23
C THR A 832 -15.46 5.30 31.71
N THR A 833 -15.21 6.36 30.94
CA THR A 833 -16.24 7.16 30.28
C THR A 833 -16.56 6.59 28.89
N SER A 834 -15.55 6.08 28.18
CA SER A 834 -15.73 5.53 26.84
C SER A 834 -16.47 4.19 26.80
N LEU A 835 -16.38 3.39 27.88
CA LEU A 835 -16.99 2.07 27.98
C LEU A 835 -18.35 2.10 28.71
N PRO A 836 -19.42 1.43 28.24
CA PRO A 836 -20.69 1.33 28.96
C PRO A 836 -20.54 0.73 30.37
N LEU A 837 -21.34 1.19 31.34
CA LEU A 837 -21.26 0.74 32.74
C LEU A 837 -21.57 -0.76 32.90
N GLU A 838 -22.50 -1.29 32.10
CA GLU A 838 -22.82 -2.72 32.08
C GLU A 838 -21.61 -3.57 31.65
N ASP A 839 -20.86 -3.10 30.65
CA ASP A 839 -19.65 -3.75 30.16
C ASP A 839 -18.52 -3.69 31.19
N GLN A 840 -18.33 -2.54 31.85
CA GLN A 840 -17.35 -2.39 32.94
C GLN A 840 -17.61 -3.41 34.06
N ARG A 841 -18.85 -3.55 34.50
CA ARG A 841 -19.25 -4.51 35.54
C ARG A 841 -19.04 -5.95 35.11
N LEU A 842 -19.28 -6.27 33.84
CA LEU A 842 -19.06 -7.61 33.32
C LEU A 842 -17.56 -7.93 33.20
N CYS A 843 -16.76 -6.98 32.72
CA CYS A 843 -15.31 -7.11 32.69
C CYS A 843 -14.73 -7.33 34.09
N GLN A 844 -15.19 -6.57 35.09
CA GLN A 844 -14.78 -6.77 36.48
C GLN A 844 -15.14 -8.19 36.98
N PHE A 845 -16.36 -8.65 36.71
CA PHE A 845 -16.80 -10.00 37.07
C PHE A 845 -15.95 -11.11 36.42
N LEU A 846 -15.54 -10.91 35.16
CA LEU A 846 -14.71 -11.86 34.42
C LEU A 846 -13.21 -11.74 34.72
N GLY A 847 -12.79 -10.73 35.51
CA GLY A 847 -11.38 -10.43 35.74
C GLY A 847 -10.65 -9.96 34.47
N TRP A 848 -11.37 -9.27 33.58
CA TRP A 848 -10.85 -8.74 32.31
C TRP A 848 -10.33 -7.32 32.48
N ASP A 849 -9.19 -7.03 31.85
CA ASP A 849 -8.50 -5.75 31.94
C ASP A 849 -9.04 -4.71 30.93
N CYS A 850 -10.37 -4.60 30.84
CA CYS A 850 -11.04 -3.77 29.82
C CYS A 850 -10.80 -2.26 29.98
N LEU A 851 -10.27 -1.82 31.12
CA LEU A 851 -9.96 -0.41 31.39
C LEU A 851 -8.50 -0.05 31.08
N ASN A 852 -7.69 -1.02 30.65
CA ASN A 852 -6.30 -0.79 30.30
C ASN A 852 -6.18 -0.02 28.98
N GLU A 853 -5.91 1.28 29.11
CA GLU A 853 -5.81 2.19 27.98
C GLU A 853 -4.66 1.83 27.02
N SER A 854 -3.63 1.11 27.47
CA SER A 854 -2.56 0.66 26.55
C SER A 854 -3.04 -0.40 25.55
N ILE A 855 -4.06 -1.19 25.92
CA ILE A 855 -4.66 -2.22 25.08
C ILE A 855 -5.83 -1.64 24.28
N HIS A 856 -6.60 -0.74 24.89
CA HIS A 856 -7.90 -0.28 24.40
C HIS A 856 -7.86 1.17 23.89
N ARG A 857 -6.82 1.57 23.16
CA ARG A 857 -6.67 2.92 22.60
C ARG A 857 -6.69 2.94 21.08
N ILE A 858 -7.03 4.10 20.53
CA ILE A 858 -6.72 4.47 19.15
C ILE A 858 -5.20 4.64 19.03
N THR A 859 -4.61 4.09 17.97
CA THR A 859 -3.15 4.12 17.74
C THR A 859 -2.73 5.04 16.62
N GLU A 860 -3.65 5.42 15.73
CA GLU A 860 -3.44 6.29 14.57
C GLU A 860 -4.75 7.05 14.29
N THR A 861 -4.65 8.24 13.71
CA THR A 861 -5.81 9.01 13.25
C THR A 861 -6.39 8.35 12.00
N GLN A 862 -7.71 8.29 11.90
CA GLN A 862 -8.35 7.88 10.65
C GLN A 862 -8.37 9.02 9.66
N HIS A 863 -7.59 8.92 8.57
CA HIS A 863 -7.67 9.89 7.49
C HIS A 863 -8.75 9.51 6.47
N LEU A 864 -9.45 10.50 5.92
CA LEU A 864 -10.30 10.34 4.75
C LEU A 864 -9.88 11.32 3.67
N THR A 865 -9.81 10.84 2.44
CA THR A 865 -9.58 11.67 1.27
C THR A 865 -10.75 11.55 0.32
N TYR A 866 -11.41 12.67 0.05
CA TYR A 866 -12.46 12.76 -0.96
C TYR A 866 -11.86 13.43 -2.18
N ASP A 867 -12.09 12.88 -3.37
CA ASP A 867 -11.53 13.43 -4.61
C ASP A 867 -12.35 12.93 -5.81
N THR A 868 -12.15 13.42 -7.03
CA THR A 868 -12.84 12.93 -8.24
C THR A 868 -12.75 11.40 -8.36
N TYR A 869 -11.69 10.80 -7.82
CA TYR A 869 -11.43 9.36 -7.85
C TYR A 869 -11.06 8.81 -6.47
N ALA A 870 -11.56 7.61 -6.18
CA ALA A 870 -11.06 6.76 -5.12
C ALA A 870 -10.06 5.72 -5.66
N ALA A 871 -9.21 5.19 -4.77
CA ALA A 871 -8.27 4.12 -5.12
C ALA A 871 -8.99 2.85 -5.61
N CYS A 872 -10.18 2.53 -5.12
CA CYS A 872 -10.97 1.43 -5.63
C CYS A 872 -12.45 1.78 -5.53
N GLY A 873 -13.28 1.14 -6.36
CA GLY A 873 -14.73 1.40 -6.38
C GLY A 873 -15.08 2.89 -6.39
N GLN A 874 -16.11 3.22 -5.60
CA GLN A 874 -16.46 4.59 -5.23
C GLN A 874 -15.90 4.99 -3.86
N LEU A 875 -15.78 4.04 -2.94
CA LEU A 875 -15.08 4.18 -1.67
C LEU A 875 -14.12 3.00 -1.53
N CYS A 876 -13.03 3.22 -0.79
CA CYS A 876 -11.99 2.22 -0.63
C CYS A 876 -11.27 2.38 0.71
N SER A 877 -11.34 1.35 1.54
CA SER A 877 -10.70 1.26 2.86
C SER A 877 -9.20 1.49 2.84
N GLY A 878 -8.67 1.79 4.02
CA GLY A 878 -7.28 2.10 4.26
C GLY A 878 -7.12 3.32 5.16
N ASN A 879 -5.89 3.79 5.27
CA ASN A 879 -5.58 5.04 5.95
C ASN A 879 -4.66 5.86 5.02
N PRO A 880 -5.22 6.77 4.19
CA PRO A 880 -6.61 7.23 4.22
C PRO A 880 -7.63 6.26 3.60
N ILE A 881 -8.88 6.34 4.06
CA ILE A 881 -10.07 5.92 3.30
C ILE A 881 -10.19 6.89 2.12
N THR A 882 -10.31 6.39 0.89
CA THR A 882 -10.48 7.28 -0.28
C THR A 882 -11.87 7.16 -0.87
N SER A 883 -12.49 8.28 -1.22
CA SER A 883 -13.84 8.34 -1.78
C SER A 883 -13.93 9.20 -3.04
N SER A 884 -14.64 8.71 -4.05
CA SER A 884 -15.08 9.48 -5.20
C SER A 884 -16.42 10.21 -4.99
N THR A 885 -17.09 9.97 -3.87
CA THR A 885 -18.37 10.59 -3.51
C THR A 885 -18.15 11.93 -2.81
N VAL A 886 -19.15 12.43 -2.07
CA VAL A 886 -19.07 13.63 -1.25
C VAL A 886 -19.03 13.23 0.23
N PRO A 887 -18.40 14.03 1.12
CA PRO A 887 -18.44 13.81 2.57
C PRO A 887 -19.84 13.50 3.13
N ALA A 888 -20.06 12.29 3.64
CA ALA A 888 -21.36 11.85 4.15
C ALA A 888 -21.22 10.90 5.36
N PRO A 889 -20.94 11.41 6.58
CA PRO A 889 -20.60 10.57 7.74
C PRO A 889 -21.70 9.57 8.19
N ILE A 890 -22.95 9.79 7.77
CA ILE A 890 -24.10 8.91 8.08
C ILE A 890 -24.32 7.85 6.98
N ALA A 891 -23.73 8.03 5.81
CA ALA A 891 -23.86 7.08 4.71
C ALA A 891 -23.21 5.74 5.07
N TRP A 892 -23.66 4.68 4.40
CA TRP A 892 -23.14 3.32 4.63
C TRP A 892 -21.64 3.22 4.34
N GLY A 893 -21.16 3.94 3.33
CA GLY A 893 -19.80 3.84 2.83
C GLY A 893 -18.74 4.17 3.88
N GLU A 894 -18.80 5.35 4.48
CA GLU A 894 -17.82 5.83 5.47
C GLU A 894 -17.67 4.84 6.64
N GLY A 895 -18.78 4.34 7.17
CA GLY A 895 -18.74 3.37 8.26
C GLY A 895 -18.37 1.96 7.84
N HIS A 896 -18.68 1.57 6.61
CA HIS A 896 -18.20 0.31 6.04
C HIS A 896 -16.67 0.29 5.92
N GLU A 897 -16.07 1.40 5.47
CA GLU A 897 -14.63 1.51 5.28
C GLU A 897 -13.83 1.69 6.58
N LEU A 898 -14.33 2.47 7.55
CA LEU A 898 -13.73 2.51 8.89
C LEU A 898 -13.91 1.16 9.59
N GLY A 899 -15.06 0.51 9.38
CA GLY A 899 -15.30 -0.85 9.85
C GLY A 899 -14.23 -1.85 9.38
N HIS A 900 -13.72 -1.74 8.15
CA HIS A 900 -12.58 -2.56 7.70
C HIS A 900 -11.31 -2.32 8.53
N ASN A 901 -11.02 -1.08 8.90
CA ASN A 901 -9.87 -0.75 9.73
C ASN A 901 -10.04 -1.23 11.19
N LEU A 902 -11.29 -1.43 11.62
CA LEU A 902 -11.62 -1.93 12.95
C LEU A 902 -11.73 -3.46 13.04
N GLN A 903 -11.82 -4.18 11.91
CA GLN A 903 -11.97 -5.65 11.87
C GLN A 903 -10.92 -6.40 12.70
N ARG A 904 -11.33 -7.53 13.29
CA ARG A 904 -10.48 -8.42 14.06
C ARG A 904 -10.72 -9.86 13.64
N GLN A 905 -9.65 -10.60 13.38
CA GLN A 905 -9.70 -12.01 13.00
C GLN A 905 -10.57 -12.86 13.93
N GLN A 906 -10.54 -12.58 15.23
CA GLN A 906 -11.31 -13.29 16.26
C GLN A 906 -12.82 -13.13 16.08
N LEU A 907 -13.28 -12.10 15.36
CA LEU A 907 -14.69 -11.78 15.15
C LEU A 907 -15.16 -12.12 13.72
N ASP A 908 -14.28 -12.70 12.90
CA ASP A 908 -14.59 -13.08 11.52
C ASP A 908 -15.03 -14.54 11.42
N ILE A 909 -16.02 -14.82 10.57
CA ILE A 909 -16.40 -16.19 10.23
C ILE A 909 -15.51 -16.71 9.10
N TYR A 910 -15.06 -17.95 9.30
CA TYR A 910 -14.27 -18.73 8.39
C TYR A 910 -15.06 -19.96 7.94
N TRP A 911 -14.88 -20.35 6.69
CA TRP A 911 -15.42 -21.58 6.15
C TRP A 911 -14.35 -22.68 6.15
N PRO A 912 -14.64 -23.87 6.73
CA PRO A 912 -13.77 -25.03 6.60
C PRO A 912 -13.98 -25.70 5.23
N ASP A 913 -12.89 -25.92 4.52
CA ASP A 913 -12.93 -26.69 3.28
C ASP A 913 -13.17 -28.18 3.54
N THR A 914 -14.42 -28.60 3.45
CA THR A 914 -14.88 -29.99 3.59
C THR A 914 -14.98 -30.74 2.26
N SER A 915 -14.38 -30.22 1.18
CA SER A 915 -14.45 -30.83 -0.15
C SER A 915 -13.91 -32.26 -0.21
N LEU A 916 -14.26 -32.95 -1.30
CA LEU A 916 -13.89 -34.34 -1.58
C LEU A 916 -12.37 -34.56 -1.39
N GLY A 917 -12.01 -35.44 -0.45
CA GLY A 917 -10.63 -35.75 -0.08
C GLY A 917 -10.21 -35.24 1.30
N LYS A 918 -10.91 -34.26 1.87
CA LYS A 918 -10.66 -33.77 3.25
C LYS A 918 -11.69 -34.27 4.27
N GLY A 919 -12.96 -34.39 3.87
CA GLY A 919 -14.05 -34.91 4.71
C GLY A 919 -14.31 -34.09 5.98
N LEU A 920 -15.15 -34.62 6.87
CA LEU A 920 -15.56 -33.92 8.11
C LEU A 920 -14.41 -33.70 9.10
N GLY A 921 -13.31 -34.44 8.99
CA GLY A 921 -12.10 -34.23 9.79
C GLY A 921 -11.47 -32.85 9.57
N ALA A 922 -11.73 -32.22 8.42
CA ALA A 922 -11.23 -30.89 8.10
C ALA A 922 -11.68 -29.79 9.08
N ILE A 923 -12.86 -29.96 9.67
CA ILE A 923 -13.46 -29.05 10.67
C ILE A 923 -12.58 -28.96 11.93
N ASN A 924 -11.78 -29.99 12.22
CA ASN A 924 -10.92 -30.02 13.41
C ASN A 924 -9.49 -29.52 13.15
N VAL A 925 -9.24 -28.79 12.06
CA VAL A 925 -7.91 -28.25 11.74
C VAL A 925 -8.03 -26.83 11.17
N TRP A 926 -7.55 -25.82 11.91
CA TRP A 926 -7.60 -24.41 11.51
C TRP A 926 -6.96 -24.12 10.14
N ALA A 927 -5.95 -24.91 9.73
CA ALA A 927 -5.33 -24.75 8.41
C ALA A 927 -6.27 -25.02 7.23
N ASN A 928 -7.41 -25.67 7.45
CA ASN A 928 -8.45 -25.90 6.43
C ASN A 928 -9.50 -24.79 6.38
N TYR A 929 -9.44 -23.81 7.28
CA TYR A 929 -10.36 -22.70 7.32
C TYR A 929 -9.87 -21.55 6.46
N SER A 930 -10.81 -20.86 5.82
CA SER A 930 -10.54 -19.66 5.03
C SER A 930 -11.57 -18.57 5.34
N MET A 931 -11.12 -17.33 5.47
CA MET A 931 -11.95 -16.19 5.89
C MET A 931 -13.09 -15.93 4.90
N ARG A 932 -14.28 -15.61 5.41
CA ARG A 932 -15.47 -15.28 4.60
C ARG A 932 -16.21 -14.02 5.04
N SER A 933 -15.75 -13.39 6.11
CA SER A 933 -16.35 -12.17 6.67
C SER A 933 -15.65 -10.87 6.30
N THR A 934 -14.72 -10.86 5.34
CA THR A 934 -13.98 -9.63 4.96
C THR A 934 -14.91 -8.47 4.63
N GLU A 935 -15.96 -8.72 3.86
CA GLU A 935 -16.98 -7.70 3.51
C GLU A 935 -18.23 -7.78 4.41
N VAL A 936 -18.18 -8.53 5.51
CA VAL A 936 -19.37 -8.87 6.31
C VAL A 936 -19.28 -8.30 7.73
N SER A 937 -18.21 -8.60 8.46
CA SER A 937 -18.12 -8.24 9.89
C SER A 937 -17.94 -6.74 10.09
N ASN A 938 -17.39 -6.02 9.11
CA ASN A 938 -17.32 -4.56 9.10
C ASN A 938 -18.70 -3.91 8.97
N ASN A 939 -19.71 -4.58 8.41
CA ASN A 939 -21.04 -4.01 8.20
C ASN A 939 -21.86 -3.83 9.49
N ILE A 940 -21.37 -4.30 10.64
CA ILE A 940 -21.97 -3.93 11.93
C ILE A 940 -21.90 -2.41 12.13
N PHE A 941 -20.79 -1.79 11.80
CA PHE A 941 -20.54 -0.37 12.06
C PHE A 941 -21.51 0.55 11.31
N PRO A 942 -21.62 0.51 9.97
CA PRO A 942 -22.54 1.39 9.26
C PRO A 942 -24.01 1.13 9.59
N TYR A 943 -24.39 -0.14 9.83
CA TYR A 943 -25.75 -0.49 10.25
C TYR A 943 -26.10 0.19 11.59
N PHE A 944 -25.21 0.10 12.59
CA PHE A 944 -25.47 0.67 13.90
C PHE A 944 -25.24 2.18 13.99
N ASN A 945 -24.40 2.76 13.13
CA ASN A 945 -24.30 4.22 12.96
C ASN A 945 -25.64 4.79 12.49
N GLN A 946 -26.20 4.24 11.40
CA GLN A 946 -27.49 4.67 10.89
C GLN A 946 -28.61 4.43 11.91
N TRP A 947 -28.66 3.25 12.52
CA TRP A 947 -29.62 2.97 13.59
C TRP A 947 -29.55 4.06 14.68
N THR A 948 -28.35 4.39 15.15
CA THR A 948 -28.14 5.37 16.23
C THR A 948 -28.57 6.76 15.78
N TYR A 949 -28.20 7.14 14.56
CA TYR A 949 -28.58 8.43 14.01
C TYR A 949 -30.10 8.60 13.95
N PHE A 950 -30.81 7.62 13.39
CA PHE A 950 -32.26 7.69 13.21
C PHE A 950 -33.05 7.47 14.51
N ARG A 951 -32.55 6.66 15.45
CA ARG A 951 -33.29 6.31 16.67
C ARG A 951 -32.93 7.15 17.89
N LEU A 952 -31.74 7.75 17.91
CA LEU A 952 -31.27 8.54 19.05
C LEU A 952 -30.95 9.98 18.65
N THR A 953 -30.15 10.18 17.62
CA THR A 953 -29.63 11.51 17.27
C THR A 953 -30.72 12.43 16.72
N LEU A 954 -31.47 12.00 15.69
CA LEU A 954 -32.53 12.80 15.10
C LEU A 954 -33.66 13.10 16.09
N PRO A 955 -34.17 12.13 16.88
CA PRO A 955 -35.21 12.44 17.86
C PRO A 955 -34.75 13.40 18.96
N ALA A 956 -33.49 13.32 19.38
CA ALA A 956 -32.94 14.27 20.34
C ALA A 956 -32.81 15.70 19.77
N ARG A 957 -32.62 15.83 18.44
CA ARG A 957 -32.49 17.13 17.76
C ARG A 957 -33.85 17.75 17.40
N PHE A 958 -34.80 16.95 16.94
CA PHE A 958 -36.03 17.44 16.30
C PHE A 958 -37.33 16.89 16.92
N GLY A 959 -37.25 16.10 17.99
CA GLY A 959 -38.40 15.49 18.67
C GLY A 959 -38.76 14.09 18.18
N THR A 960 -39.70 13.43 18.87
CA THR A 960 -40.14 12.06 18.57
C THR A 960 -41.07 12.01 17.34
N GLY A 961 -41.09 10.90 16.59
CA GLY A 961 -42.04 10.68 15.48
C GLY A 961 -41.46 10.89 14.07
N ILE A 962 -40.14 11.03 13.95
CA ILE A 962 -39.44 11.08 12.68
C ILE A 962 -39.46 9.67 12.06
N ASP A 963 -40.17 9.52 10.96
CA ASP A 963 -40.15 8.30 10.14
C ASP A 963 -38.75 8.14 9.54
N ASP A 964 -38.06 7.06 9.88
CA ASP A 964 -36.74 6.74 9.32
C ASP A 964 -36.85 6.19 7.89
N GLY A 965 -38.06 6.07 7.33
CA GLY A 965 -38.32 5.41 6.06
C GLY A 965 -38.08 3.90 6.16
N PRO A 966 -38.43 3.11 5.12
CA PRO A 966 -38.18 1.68 5.14
C PRO A 966 -36.68 1.38 5.30
N LEU A 967 -36.33 0.31 6.04
CA LEU A 967 -35.03 -0.34 5.98
C LEU A 967 -34.72 -0.65 4.52
N ARG A 968 -33.45 -0.80 4.21
CA ARG A 968 -33.09 -1.25 2.88
C ARG A 968 -33.71 -2.61 2.67
N ARG A 969 -34.37 -2.79 1.52
CA ARG A 969 -35.04 -4.04 1.13
C ARG A 969 -34.12 -5.25 1.33
N HIS A 970 -32.82 -5.06 1.10
CA HIS A 970 -31.76 -6.03 1.33
C HIS A 970 -31.66 -6.49 2.79
N ASP A 971 -31.66 -5.60 3.78
CA ASP A 971 -31.43 -5.96 5.20
C ASP A 971 -32.54 -6.90 5.75
N VAL A 972 -33.77 -6.79 5.21
CA VAL A 972 -34.89 -7.69 5.52
C VAL A 972 -34.82 -8.99 4.68
N GLN A 973 -34.45 -8.87 3.40
CA GLN A 973 -34.29 -10.00 2.48
C GLN A 973 -33.22 -11.00 2.96
N ASP A 974 -32.17 -10.52 3.61
CA ASP A 974 -31.04 -11.32 4.09
C ASP A 974 -31.48 -12.45 5.03
N PHE A 975 -32.39 -12.14 5.96
CA PHE A 975 -32.96 -13.12 6.89
C PHE A 975 -33.89 -14.10 6.18
N THR A 976 -34.65 -13.64 5.17
CA THR A 976 -35.54 -14.48 4.36
C THR A 976 -34.75 -15.48 3.50
N ILE A 977 -33.67 -15.04 2.87
CA ILE A 977 -32.79 -15.90 2.08
C ILE A 977 -32.17 -16.97 2.98
N LEU A 978 -31.60 -16.56 4.11
CA LEU A 978 -31.01 -17.47 5.08
C LEU A 978 -32.03 -18.48 5.63
N PHE A 979 -33.27 -18.05 5.92
CA PHE A 979 -34.34 -18.95 6.32
C PHE A 979 -34.61 -20.02 5.25
N SER A 980 -34.75 -19.60 4.00
CA SER A 980 -35.01 -20.49 2.85
C SER A 980 -33.87 -21.50 2.66
N ALA A 981 -32.61 -21.04 2.78
CA ALA A 981 -31.43 -21.89 2.68
C ALA A 981 -31.39 -22.95 3.80
N ARG A 982 -31.69 -22.54 5.05
CA ARG A 982 -31.79 -23.47 6.20
C ARG A 982 -32.88 -24.51 5.96
N GLN A 983 -34.10 -24.06 5.68
CA GLN A 983 -35.23 -24.95 5.50
C GLN A 983 -34.96 -25.94 4.36
N SER A 984 -34.36 -25.48 3.26
CA SER A 984 -33.95 -26.35 2.15
C SER A 984 -33.00 -27.46 2.57
N ALA A 985 -31.96 -27.10 3.36
CA ALA A 985 -30.96 -28.04 3.81
C ALA A 985 -31.50 -29.07 4.81
N TYR A 986 -32.37 -28.65 5.74
CA TYR A 986 -32.93 -29.52 6.77
C TYR A 986 -34.06 -30.41 6.25
N LEU A 987 -34.89 -29.91 5.34
CA LEU A 987 -35.86 -30.73 4.60
C LEU A 987 -35.20 -31.62 3.55
N LYS A 988 -33.92 -31.41 3.26
CA LYS A 988 -33.16 -32.13 2.22
C LYS A 988 -33.89 -32.08 0.88
N LEU A 989 -34.32 -30.89 0.46
CA LEU A 989 -35.05 -30.71 -0.79
C LEU A 989 -34.28 -31.31 -1.96
N GLN A 990 -34.98 -31.95 -2.88
CA GLN A 990 -34.37 -32.64 -4.01
C GLN A 990 -34.85 -32.06 -5.34
N GLN A 991 -33.90 -31.88 -6.27
CA GLN A 991 -34.15 -31.52 -7.66
C GLN A 991 -33.15 -32.28 -8.53
N ASN A 992 -33.61 -32.89 -9.62
CA ASN A 992 -32.76 -33.66 -10.56
C ASN A 992 -31.90 -34.76 -9.90
N GLY A 993 -32.44 -35.45 -8.88
CA GLY A 993 -31.74 -36.54 -8.19
C GLY A 993 -30.61 -36.10 -7.26
N GLN A 994 -30.54 -34.82 -6.90
CA GLN A 994 -29.58 -34.26 -5.96
C GLN A 994 -30.29 -33.46 -4.88
N ASN A 995 -29.67 -33.35 -3.70
CA ASN A 995 -30.10 -32.42 -2.67
C ASN A 995 -29.77 -30.99 -3.12
N VAL A 996 -30.69 -30.04 -2.91
CA VAL A 996 -30.51 -28.63 -3.28
C VAL A 996 -30.76 -27.70 -2.11
N VAL A 997 -29.99 -26.62 -2.04
CA VAL A 997 -30.23 -25.50 -1.15
C VAL A 997 -30.70 -24.32 -1.99
N LEU A 998 -31.83 -23.73 -1.62
CA LEU A 998 -32.50 -22.69 -2.41
C LEU A 998 -32.59 -21.38 -1.62
N ASP A 999 -32.62 -20.26 -2.34
CA ASP A 999 -33.07 -18.99 -1.79
C ASP A 999 -34.60 -18.85 -1.83
N HIS A 1000 -35.09 -17.72 -1.31
CA HIS A 1000 -36.52 -17.41 -1.27
C HIS A 1000 -37.21 -17.31 -2.63
N THR A 1001 -36.44 -17.11 -3.72
CA THR A 1001 -36.93 -17.05 -5.11
C THR A 1001 -36.80 -18.39 -5.83
N CYS A 1002 -36.51 -19.47 -5.11
CA CYS A 1002 -36.23 -20.81 -5.64
C CYS A 1002 -34.95 -20.90 -6.49
N LYS A 1003 -34.04 -19.93 -6.40
CA LYS A 1003 -32.72 -20.02 -7.04
C LYS A 1003 -31.84 -20.98 -6.25
N VAL A 1004 -31.15 -21.88 -6.96
CA VAL A 1004 -30.22 -22.82 -6.34
C VAL A 1004 -28.96 -22.09 -5.86
N LEU A 1005 -28.73 -22.14 -4.55
CA LEU A 1005 -27.51 -21.66 -3.88
C LEU A 1005 -26.43 -22.75 -3.83
N GLY A 1006 -26.83 -24.03 -3.86
CA GLY A 1006 -25.90 -25.16 -3.91
C GLY A 1006 -26.59 -26.48 -4.24
N THR A 1007 -25.84 -27.40 -4.87
CA THR A 1007 -26.27 -28.77 -5.19
C THR A 1007 -25.35 -29.78 -4.51
N PHE A 1008 -25.92 -30.85 -3.98
CA PHE A 1008 -25.22 -31.78 -3.11
C PHE A 1008 -25.65 -33.23 -3.37
N PRO A 1009 -24.74 -34.21 -3.20
CA PRO A 1009 -25.11 -35.63 -3.24
C PRO A 1009 -26.20 -35.98 -2.23
N ILE A 1010 -27.06 -36.93 -2.58
CA ILE A 1010 -28.02 -37.51 -1.63
C ILE A 1010 -27.27 -38.09 -0.42
N GLY A 1011 -27.79 -37.83 0.78
CA GLY A 1011 -27.18 -38.27 2.03
C GLY A 1011 -26.17 -37.28 2.64
N THR A 1012 -25.87 -36.17 1.96
CA THR A 1012 -25.05 -35.08 2.55
C THR A 1012 -25.72 -34.55 3.83
N ARG A 1013 -24.91 -34.26 4.86
CA ARG A 1013 -25.37 -33.74 6.15
C ARG A 1013 -25.91 -32.30 5.97
N SER A 1014 -27.07 -31.99 6.56
CA SER A 1014 -27.78 -30.72 6.34
C SER A 1014 -26.96 -29.47 6.72
N ASP A 1015 -26.19 -29.54 7.79
CA ASP A 1015 -25.29 -28.46 8.22
C ASP A 1015 -24.13 -28.22 7.25
N VAL A 1016 -23.59 -29.26 6.60
CA VAL A 1016 -22.58 -29.14 5.54
C VAL A 1016 -23.19 -28.48 4.30
N MET A 1017 -24.39 -28.91 3.90
CA MET A 1017 -25.10 -28.29 2.78
C MET A 1017 -25.32 -26.79 3.02
N LEU A 1018 -25.77 -26.43 4.23
CA LEU A 1018 -25.98 -25.03 4.60
C LEU A 1018 -24.67 -24.25 4.65
N ALA A 1019 -23.63 -24.81 5.28
CA ALA A 1019 -22.32 -24.17 5.39
C ALA A 1019 -21.72 -23.89 4.01
N ASP A 1020 -21.79 -24.86 3.10
CA ASP A 1020 -21.24 -24.73 1.76
C ASP A 1020 -22.06 -23.76 0.91
N ALA A 1021 -23.40 -23.81 0.98
CA ALA A 1021 -24.26 -22.91 0.22
C ALA A 1021 -24.08 -21.43 0.62
N VAL A 1022 -23.89 -21.15 1.92
CA VAL A 1022 -23.77 -19.77 2.42
C VAL A 1022 -22.32 -19.29 2.38
N TRP A 1023 -21.36 -20.11 2.81
CA TRP A 1023 -20.01 -19.68 3.14
C TRP A 1023 -18.93 -20.17 2.18
N SER A 1024 -19.11 -21.22 1.38
CA SER A 1024 -17.98 -21.76 0.59
C SER A 1024 -17.44 -20.76 -0.45
N ASN A 1025 -18.33 -19.99 -1.08
CA ASN A 1025 -17.98 -19.06 -2.15
C ASN A 1025 -17.12 -17.90 -1.61
N ASN A 1026 -15.93 -17.73 -2.20
CA ASN A 1026 -14.96 -16.70 -1.82
C ASN A 1026 -14.97 -15.47 -2.75
N GLY A 1027 -15.96 -15.36 -3.65
CA GLY A 1027 -16.15 -14.18 -4.49
C GLY A 1027 -16.40 -12.93 -3.66
N TYR A 1028 -15.96 -11.78 -4.18
CA TYR A 1028 -16.13 -10.47 -3.54
C TYR A 1028 -17.61 -10.18 -3.28
N ALA A 1029 -17.95 -9.85 -2.04
CA ALA A 1029 -19.31 -9.56 -1.58
C ALA A 1029 -20.38 -10.63 -1.94
N VAL A 1030 -20.00 -11.87 -2.27
CA VAL A 1030 -20.96 -12.95 -2.55
C VAL A 1030 -21.62 -13.40 -1.26
N ASN A 1031 -22.94 -13.58 -1.31
CA ASN A 1031 -23.80 -13.94 -0.18
C ASN A 1031 -23.61 -13.00 1.02
N ASN A 1032 -23.34 -11.71 0.75
CA ASN A 1032 -23.00 -10.75 1.81
C ASN A 1032 -24.13 -10.64 2.83
N GLY A 1033 -25.36 -10.53 2.34
CA GLY A 1033 -26.55 -10.39 3.16
C GLY A 1033 -26.81 -11.54 4.11
N GLU A 1034 -26.82 -12.75 3.56
CA GLU A 1034 -27.01 -14.01 4.29
C GLU A 1034 -25.92 -14.25 5.35
N ARG A 1035 -24.74 -13.66 5.16
CA ARG A 1035 -23.66 -13.70 6.13
C ARG A 1035 -23.80 -12.59 7.17
N MET A 1036 -24.24 -11.40 6.77
CA MET A 1036 -24.50 -10.28 7.69
C MET A 1036 -25.58 -10.62 8.71
N SER A 1037 -26.58 -11.42 8.34
CA SER A 1037 -27.63 -11.86 9.27
C SER A 1037 -27.08 -12.60 10.50
N PHE A 1038 -25.92 -13.27 10.40
CA PHE A 1038 -25.24 -13.86 11.58
C PHE A 1038 -24.87 -12.79 12.61
N TYR A 1039 -24.45 -11.62 12.16
CA TYR A 1039 -24.09 -10.52 13.05
C TYR A 1039 -25.35 -9.73 13.43
N PHE A 1040 -26.21 -9.41 12.47
CA PHE A 1040 -27.40 -8.60 12.72
C PHE A 1040 -28.47 -9.30 13.56
N ALA A 1041 -28.39 -10.61 13.83
CA ALA A 1041 -29.30 -11.25 14.80
C ALA A 1041 -28.85 -11.12 16.26
N LEU A 1042 -27.53 -10.96 16.52
CA LEU A 1042 -27.00 -11.06 17.89
C LEU A 1042 -27.59 -10.00 18.84
N PRO A 1043 -27.61 -8.70 18.51
CA PRO A 1043 -28.20 -7.69 19.41
C PRO A 1043 -29.68 -7.91 19.69
N GLN A 1044 -30.43 -8.39 18.71
CA GLN A 1044 -31.87 -8.59 18.75
C GLN A 1044 -32.21 -9.78 19.65
N ILE A 1045 -31.39 -10.82 19.61
CA ILE A 1045 -31.51 -11.96 20.53
C ILE A 1045 -31.11 -11.55 21.94
N LEU A 1046 -30.06 -10.76 22.11
CA LEU A 1046 -29.45 -10.49 23.41
C LEU A 1046 -30.04 -9.28 24.16
N GLN A 1047 -30.77 -8.40 23.48
CA GLN A 1047 -31.47 -7.28 24.10
C GLN A 1047 -32.32 -7.75 25.29
N GLY A 1048 -32.11 -7.12 26.45
CA GLY A 1048 -32.89 -7.40 27.67
C GLY A 1048 -32.57 -8.73 28.34
N LYS A 1049 -31.63 -9.53 27.82
CA LYS A 1049 -31.19 -10.75 28.48
C LYS A 1049 -30.18 -10.45 29.60
N THR A 1050 -30.19 -11.28 30.64
CA THR A 1050 -29.20 -11.21 31.72
C THR A 1050 -27.88 -11.88 31.35
N MET A 1051 -26.79 -11.13 31.46
CA MET A 1051 -25.42 -11.55 31.20
C MET A 1051 -24.87 -12.43 32.32
N ALA A 1052 -23.60 -12.86 32.21
CA ALA A 1052 -22.97 -13.77 33.18
C ALA A 1052 -22.89 -13.25 34.61
N ASN A 1053 -22.86 -11.92 34.78
CA ASN A 1053 -22.86 -11.24 36.08
C ASN A 1053 -24.28 -10.87 36.56
N ASN A 1054 -25.33 -11.40 35.92
CA ASN A 1054 -26.74 -11.07 36.17
C ASN A 1054 -27.16 -9.62 35.86
N VAL A 1055 -26.29 -8.81 35.25
CA VAL A 1055 -26.68 -7.51 34.70
C VAL A 1055 -27.50 -7.73 33.43
N VAL A 1056 -28.59 -6.99 33.29
CA VAL A 1056 -29.41 -6.98 32.06
C VAL A 1056 -28.67 -6.18 31.00
N LEU A 1057 -28.46 -6.77 29.82
CA LEU A 1057 -27.92 -6.07 28.66
C LEU A 1057 -29.03 -5.18 28.08
N THR A 1058 -29.07 -3.93 28.53
CA THR A 1058 -30.13 -2.98 28.17
C THR A 1058 -30.02 -2.50 26.73
N ASP A 1059 -28.82 -2.57 26.17
CA ASP A 1059 -28.56 -2.37 24.76
C ASP A 1059 -27.83 -3.58 24.19
N GLY A 1060 -28.55 -4.42 23.45
CA GLY A 1060 -28.05 -5.65 22.86
C GLY A 1060 -26.83 -5.44 21.97
N ARG A 1061 -26.60 -4.22 21.47
CA ARG A 1061 -25.46 -3.86 20.63
C ARG A 1061 -24.15 -3.80 21.40
N ASN A 1062 -24.19 -3.60 22.72
CA ASN A 1062 -23.00 -3.64 23.58
C ASN A 1062 -22.36 -5.03 23.64
N ILE A 1063 -23.03 -6.07 23.11
CA ILE A 1063 -22.37 -7.35 22.85
C ILE A 1063 -21.12 -7.20 21.97
N TYR A 1064 -21.17 -6.31 20.97
CA TYR A 1064 -20.02 -6.06 20.10
C TYR A 1064 -18.89 -5.41 20.86
N THR A 1065 -19.18 -4.37 21.64
CA THR A 1065 -18.21 -3.72 22.52
C THR A 1065 -17.46 -4.74 23.38
N LEU A 1066 -18.20 -5.62 24.07
CA LEU A 1066 -17.64 -6.72 24.86
C LEU A 1066 -16.80 -7.70 24.05
N MET A 1067 -17.26 -8.11 22.86
CA MET A 1067 -16.53 -9.03 21.99
C MET A 1067 -15.22 -8.40 21.47
N TYR A 1068 -15.23 -7.11 21.14
CA TYR A 1068 -14.03 -6.38 20.77
C TYR A 1068 -13.05 -6.23 21.94
N GLN A 1069 -13.53 -6.00 23.17
CA GLN A 1069 -12.68 -6.05 24.36
C GLN A 1069 -12.03 -7.42 24.51
N ALA A 1070 -12.82 -8.49 24.44
CA ALA A 1070 -12.33 -9.85 24.54
C ALA A 1070 -11.28 -10.15 23.46
N ALA A 1071 -11.51 -9.72 22.21
CA ALA A 1071 -10.61 -9.98 21.09
C ALA A 1071 -9.25 -9.26 21.25
N ARG A 1072 -9.24 -8.02 21.77
CA ARG A 1072 -8.00 -7.30 22.08
C ARG A 1072 -7.26 -7.89 23.26
N LEU A 1073 -7.96 -8.25 24.34
CA LEU A 1073 -7.37 -8.94 25.50
C LEU A 1073 -6.79 -10.29 25.09
N PHE A 1074 -7.51 -11.07 24.28
CA PHE A 1074 -7.00 -12.31 23.71
C PHE A 1074 -5.71 -12.08 22.93
N SER A 1075 -5.69 -11.09 22.03
CA SER A 1075 -4.50 -10.76 21.25
C SER A 1075 -3.32 -10.32 22.13
N ALA A 1076 -3.58 -9.58 23.20
CA ALA A 1076 -2.56 -9.15 24.16
C ALA A 1076 -2.01 -10.34 24.97
N TYR A 1077 -2.87 -11.25 25.42
CA TYR A 1077 -2.49 -12.39 26.25
C TYR A 1077 -1.88 -13.54 25.45
N ALA A 1078 -2.23 -13.68 24.17
CA ALA A 1078 -1.70 -14.71 23.28
C ALA A 1078 -0.35 -14.33 22.64
N THR A 1079 0.31 -13.28 23.13
CA THR A 1079 1.63 -12.85 22.64
C THR A 1079 2.72 -13.87 22.95
N ASP A 1080 2.72 -14.44 24.16
CA ASP A 1080 3.66 -15.48 24.60
C ASP A 1080 2.99 -16.52 25.53
N ALA A 1081 3.72 -17.61 25.77
CA ALA A 1081 3.20 -18.75 26.52
C ALA A 1081 2.93 -18.44 28.00
N ALA A 1082 3.74 -17.58 28.64
CA ALA A 1082 3.60 -17.27 30.06
C ALA A 1082 2.37 -16.38 30.30
N ASN A 1083 2.21 -15.35 29.47
CA ASN A 1083 1.03 -14.49 29.48
C ASN A 1083 -0.25 -15.30 29.20
N TRP A 1084 -0.20 -16.20 28.20
CA TRP A 1084 -1.33 -17.05 27.89
C TRP A 1084 -1.69 -17.97 29.06
N GLN A 1085 -0.71 -18.65 29.65
CA GLN A 1085 -0.94 -19.55 30.78
C GLN A 1085 -1.56 -18.84 32.00
N ALA A 1086 -1.16 -17.59 32.25
CA ALA A 1086 -1.67 -16.81 33.37
C ALA A 1086 -3.12 -16.31 33.16
N ARG A 1087 -3.57 -16.16 31.91
CA ARG A 1087 -4.82 -15.43 31.59
C ARG A 1087 -5.85 -16.22 30.78
N ALA A 1088 -5.48 -17.33 30.14
CA ALA A 1088 -6.37 -18.10 29.25
C ALA A 1088 -7.68 -18.51 29.94
N THR A 1089 -7.62 -18.91 31.21
CA THR A 1089 -8.80 -19.32 31.99
C THR A 1089 -9.81 -18.18 32.16
N SER A 1090 -9.37 -16.93 32.39
CA SER A 1090 -10.30 -15.80 32.56
C SER A 1090 -11.01 -15.43 31.26
N LEU A 1091 -10.37 -15.65 30.11
CA LEU A 1091 -11.01 -15.52 28.79
C LEU A 1091 -11.85 -16.75 28.40
N GLY A 1092 -11.89 -17.81 29.22
CA GLY A 1092 -12.63 -19.03 28.95
C GLY A 1092 -11.94 -20.01 28.00
N PHE A 1093 -10.61 -19.98 27.88
CA PHE A 1093 -9.82 -20.83 26.98
C PHE A 1093 -8.88 -21.78 27.73
N SER A 1094 -9.26 -22.26 28.91
CA SER A 1094 -8.43 -23.10 29.79
C SER A 1094 -7.91 -24.41 29.16
N ARG A 1095 -8.55 -24.92 28.09
CA ARG A 1095 -8.12 -26.11 27.36
C ARG A 1095 -7.21 -25.83 26.17
N TYR A 1096 -7.08 -24.57 25.77
CA TYR A 1096 -6.21 -24.19 24.67
C TYR A 1096 -4.79 -24.01 25.21
N ALA A 1097 -3.88 -24.91 24.83
CA ALA A 1097 -2.46 -24.71 25.08
C ALA A 1097 -1.92 -23.59 24.18
N TYR A 1098 -0.83 -22.93 24.56
CA TYR A 1098 -0.23 -21.88 23.71
C TYR A 1098 0.23 -22.43 22.34
N THR A 1099 0.81 -23.64 22.33
CA THR A 1099 1.29 -24.37 21.15
C THR A 1099 0.90 -25.86 21.23
N ASN A 1100 1.15 -26.61 20.15
CA ASN A 1100 1.10 -28.09 20.10
C ASN A 1100 -0.29 -28.72 20.22
N ASP A 1101 -1.36 -27.99 19.92
CA ASP A 1101 -2.67 -28.60 19.73
C ASP A 1101 -2.84 -29.08 18.27
N ALA A 1102 -3.39 -30.29 18.09
CA ALA A 1102 -3.65 -30.87 16.78
C ALA A 1102 -4.57 -29.98 15.92
N VAL A 1103 -5.46 -29.21 16.55
CA VAL A 1103 -6.39 -28.30 15.89
C VAL A 1103 -5.67 -27.13 15.21
N TYR A 1104 -4.52 -26.69 15.73
CA TYR A 1104 -3.85 -25.50 15.20
C TYR A 1104 -3.21 -25.79 13.84
N GLY A 1105 -2.65 -26.98 13.68
CA GLY A 1105 -1.77 -27.34 12.57
C GLY A 1105 -0.33 -26.86 12.77
N ALA A 1106 0.57 -27.35 11.92
CA ALA A 1106 2.01 -27.17 12.09
C ALA A 1106 2.45 -25.70 12.07
N GLY A 1107 3.25 -25.31 13.07
CA GLY A 1107 3.87 -23.98 13.17
C GLY A 1107 2.89 -22.86 13.51
N LYS A 1108 1.73 -23.18 14.07
CA LYS A 1108 0.74 -22.22 14.59
C LYS A 1108 0.71 -22.23 16.12
N THR A 1109 0.23 -21.13 16.67
CA THR A 1109 0.00 -20.88 18.09
C THR A 1109 -1.47 -20.56 18.33
N VAL A 1110 -1.90 -20.48 19.59
CA VAL A 1110 -3.25 -20.03 19.93
C VAL A 1110 -3.58 -18.64 19.36
N ASN A 1111 -2.58 -17.78 19.12
CA ASN A 1111 -2.78 -16.48 18.50
C ASN A 1111 -3.30 -16.57 17.04
N ASP A 1112 -3.22 -17.75 16.41
CA ASP A 1112 -3.72 -18.00 15.05
C ASP A 1112 -5.17 -18.52 15.04
N MET A 1113 -5.88 -18.44 16.17
CA MET A 1113 -7.26 -18.91 16.34
C MET A 1113 -8.22 -18.31 15.31
N ILE A 1114 -9.03 -19.17 14.71
CA ILE A 1114 -10.11 -18.74 13.80
C ILE A 1114 -11.24 -18.10 14.60
N GLY A 1115 -11.92 -17.12 14.01
CA GLY A 1115 -12.99 -16.41 14.72
C GLY A 1115 -14.16 -17.31 15.12
N ASN A 1116 -14.43 -18.40 14.39
CA ASN A 1116 -15.52 -19.33 14.73
C ASN A 1116 -15.37 -19.92 16.14
N ASP A 1117 -14.17 -20.41 16.47
CA ASP A 1117 -13.86 -21.02 17.77
C ASP A 1117 -13.87 -19.96 18.87
N PHE A 1118 -13.31 -18.78 18.58
CA PHE A 1118 -13.31 -17.65 19.51
C PHE A 1118 -14.74 -17.22 19.86
N LEU A 1119 -15.56 -16.94 18.85
CA LEU A 1119 -16.91 -16.42 19.02
C LEU A 1119 -17.80 -17.41 19.78
N VAL A 1120 -17.79 -18.71 19.45
CA VAL A 1120 -18.68 -19.68 20.14
C VAL A 1120 -18.32 -19.81 21.62
N VAL A 1121 -17.02 -19.76 21.96
CA VAL A 1121 -16.53 -19.82 23.33
C VAL A 1121 -16.88 -18.54 24.09
N VAL A 1122 -16.52 -17.38 23.53
CA VAL A 1122 -16.66 -16.08 24.21
C VAL A 1122 -18.12 -15.67 24.34
N LEU A 1123 -18.95 -15.84 23.30
CA LEU A 1123 -20.39 -15.56 23.40
C LEU A 1123 -21.05 -16.44 24.49
N SER A 1124 -20.71 -17.72 24.55
CA SER A 1124 -21.26 -18.62 25.57
C SER A 1124 -20.78 -18.25 26.98
N LEU A 1125 -19.53 -17.80 27.11
CA LEU A 1125 -18.95 -17.37 28.39
C LEU A 1125 -19.61 -16.09 28.93
N ILE A 1126 -19.65 -15.02 28.14
CA ILE A 1126 -20.08 -13.70 28.60
C ILE A 1126 -21.60 -13.62 28.84
N THR A 1127 -22.37 -14.43 28.12
CA THR A 1127 -23.84 -14.42 28.20
C THR A 1127 -24.40 -15.51 29.14
N ARG A 1128 -23.67 -16.62 29.36
CA ARG A 1128 -24.16 -17.87 29.97
C ARG A 1128 -25.32 -18.54 29.23
N TYR A 1129 -25.50 -18.24 27.94
CA TYR A 1129 -26.36 -18.99 27.03
C TYR A 1129 -25.52 -19.92 26.16
N ASP A 1130 -26.05 -21.07 25.76
CA ASP A 1130 -25.37 -21.96 24.83
C ASP A 1130 -25.53 -21.45 23.39
N PHE A 1131 -24.44 -20.98 22.78
CA PHE A 1131 -24.44 -20.47 21.39
C PHE A 1131 -24.20 -21.54 20.33
N ARG A 1132 -23.92 -22.79 20.70
CA ARG A 1132 -23.71 -23.87 19.72
C ARG A 1132 -24.91 -24.06 18.76
N PRO A 1133 -26.18 -24.03 19.22
CA PRO A 1133 -27.33 -24.09 18.32
C PRO A 1133 -27.43 -22.89 17.36
N TYR A 1134 -27.00 -21.70 17.80
CA TYR A 1134 -26.97 -20.50 16.95
C TYR A 1134 -26.01 -20.67 15.78
N PHE A 1135 -24.81 -21.19 16.05
CA PHE A 1135 -23.80 -21.47 15.03
C PHE A 1135 -24.28 -22.53 14.03
N THR A 1136 -24.87 -23.62 14.54
CA THR A 1136 -25.46 -24.68 13.71
C THR A 1136 -26.57 -24.13 12.81
N ALA A 1137 -27.43 -23.25 13.34
CA ALA A 1137 -28.48 -22.63 12.55
C ALA A 1137 -27.92 -21.76 11.41
N HIS A 1138 -26.75 -21.15 11.56
CA HIS A 1138 -26.11 -20.31 10.54
C HIS A 1138 -25.15 -21.07 9.60
N GLY A 1139 -25.02 -22.39 9.74
CA GLY A 1139 -24.05 -23.17 8.96
C GLY A 1139 -22.60 -22.80 9.30
N VAL A 1140 -22.33 -22.39 10.54
CA VAL A 1140 -21.00 -21.99 10.99
C VAL A 1140 -20.39 -23.11 11.82
N PHE A 1141 -19.32 -23.70 11.30
CA PHE A 1141 -18.58 -24.77 11.99
C PHE A 1141 -17.55 -24.23 12.97
N TYR A 1142 -17.41 -24.91 14.10
CA TYR A 1142 -16.34 -24.72 15.09
C TYR A 1142 -15.71 -26.07 15.39
N THR A 1143 -14.50 -26.06 15.94
CA THR A 1143 -13.72 -27.27 16.18
C THR A 1143 -14.26 -28.07 17.37
N SER A 1144 -13.92 -29.35 17.44
CA SER A 1144 -14.19 -30.19 18.60
C SER A 1144 -13.54 -29.64 19.87
N LEU A 1145 -12.36 -29.01 19.77
CA LEU A 1145 -11.72 -28.34 20.91
C LEU A 1145 -12.59 -27.18 21.41
N ALA A 1146 -13.14 -26.33 20.53
CA ALA A 1146 -14.09 -25.30 20.91
C ALA A 1146 -15.35 -25.87 21.57
N ASN A 1147 -15.92 -26.96 21.01
CA ASN A 1147 -17.07 -27.63 21.63
C ASN A 1147 -16.78 -28.13 23.06
N THR A 1148 -15.60 -28.75 23.26
CA THR A 1148 -15.18 -29.21 24.58
C THR A 1148 -14.86 -28.05 25.53
N GLN A 1149 -14.36 -26.92 25.02
CA GLN A 1149 -14.13 -25.72 25.82
C GLN A 1149 -15.45 -25.09 26.28
N VAL A 1150 -16.44 -24.94 25.39
CA VAL A 1150 -17.78 -24.48 25.78
C VAL A 1150 -18.34 -25.41 26.87
N SER A 1151 -18.22 -26.72 26.69
CA SER A 1151 -18.65 -27.68 27.71
C SER A 1151 -17.90 -27.52 29.05
N ALA A 1152 -16.61 -27.21 29.02
CA ALA A 1152 -15.82 -26.93 30.23
C ALA A 1152 -16.19 -25.61 30.92
N ASN A 1153 -16.69 -24.63 30.17
CA ASN A 1153 -17.10 -23.32 30.68
C ASN A 1153 -18.55 -23.31 31.21
N THR A 1154 -19.22 -24.46 31.22
CA THR A 1154 -20.62 -24.59 31.66
C THR A 1154 -20.78 -23.99 33.06
N PRO A 1155 -21.66 -22.99 33.26
CA PRO A 1155 -21.93 -22.42 34.59
C PRO A 1155 -22.52 -23.47 35.54
N SER A 1156 -22.36 -23.22 36.84
CA SER A 1156 -23.14 -23.91 37.87
C SER A 1156 -24.65 -23.73 37.58
N GLY A 1157 -25.40 -24.83 37.48
CA GLY A 1157 -26.81 -24.83 37.05
C GLY A 1157 -27.04 -25.00 35.54
N GLY A 1158 -25.98 -25.10 34.73
CA GLY A 1158 -26.08 -25.31 33.28
C GLY A 1158 -26.33 -24.02 32.49
N TYR A 1159 -26.14 -24.10 31.17
CA TYR A 1159 -26.40 -22.97 30.28
C TYR A 1159 -27.89 -22.60 30.26
N LYS A 1160 -28.16 -21.29 30.18
CA LYS A 1160 -29.50 -20.79 29.86
C LYS A 1160 -29.83 -21.16 28.41
N ALA A 1161 -31.08 -21.52 28.13
CA ALA A 1161 -31.53 -21.74 26.76
C ALA A 1161 -31.59 -20.39 26.01
N LEU A 1162 -30.92 -20.28 24.86
CA LEU A 1162 -30.92 -19.05 24.05
C LEU A 1162 -32.34 -18.68 23.56
N GLY A 1163 -33.17 -19.71 23.36
CA GLY A 1163 -34.43 -19.61 22.64
C GLY A 1163 -34.21 -19.96 21.17
N SER A 1164 -35.08 -19.47 20.29
CA SER A 1164 -34.91 -19.68 18.86
C SER A 1164 -33.70 -18.88 18.32
N PRO A 1165 -32.94 -19.42 17.35
CA PRO A 1165 -31.84 -18.72 16.69
C PRO A 1165 -32.34 -17.87 15.49
N HIS A 1166 -33.66 -17.67 15.35
CA HIS A 1166 -34.27 -16.98 14.23
C HIS A 1166 -34.76 -15.58 14.65
N VAL A 1167 -34.37 -14.57 13.88
CA VAL A 1167 -34.77 -13.17 14.07
C VAL A 1167 -35.50 -12.70 12.82
N VAL A 1168 -36.62 -12.02 13.02
CA VAL A 1168 -37.34 -11.30 11.97
C VAL A 1168 -37.08 -9.81 12.18
N LEU A 1169 -36.64 -9.11 11.13
CA LEU A 1169 -36.56 -7.64 11.15
C LEU A 1169 -37.86 -7.04 10.62
N GLY A 1170 -38.28 -5.93 11.23
CA GLY A 1170 -39.37 -5.10 10.70
C GLY A 1170 -38.91 -4.31 9.46
N ASN A 1171 -39.82 -3.58 8.82
CA ASN A 1171 -39.48 -2.68 7.72
C ASN A 1171 -38.77 -1.39 8.16
N GLN A 1172 -38.43 -1.21 9.44
CA GLN A 1172 -37.77 -0.03 10.00
C GLN A 1172 -36.71 -0.45 11.02
N TYR A 1173 -35.76 0.43 11.37
CA TYR A 1173 -34.77 0.11 12.39
C TYR A 1173 -35.46 -0.24 13.74
N PRO A 1174 -35.00 -1.24 14.50
CA PRO A 1174 -35.64 -1.59 15.77
C PRO A 1174 -35.77 -0.39 16.72
N LYS A 1175 -36.86 -0.29 17.49
CA LYS A 1175 -37.02 0.77 18.52
C LYS A 1175 -36.03 0.55 19.68
N THR A 1176 -35.73 1.63 20.40
CA THR A 1176 -34.80 1.64 21.55
C THR A 1176 -35.26 0.78 22.73
N ASN A 1177 -36.58 0.62 22.89
CA ASN A 1177 -37.18 -0.30 23.85
C ASN A 1177 -37.89 -1.43 23.10
N LEU A 1178 -37.26 -2.61 23.03
CA LEU A 1178 -37.91 -3.82 22.48
C LEU A 1178 -38.98 -4.40 23.41
N ALA A 1179 -39.10 -3.92 24.65
CA ALA A 1179 -40.01 -4.45 25.67
C ALA A 1179 -41.42 -3.84 25.65
N VAL A 1180 -41.78 -3.07 24.61
CA VAL A 1180 -43.16 -2.61 24.47
C VAL A 1180 -44.01 -3.79 24.00
N THR A 1181 -44.71 -4.42 24.96
CA THR A 1181 -45.90 -5.22 24.70
C THR A 1181 -46.82 -4.48 23.72
N PRO A 1182 -47.61 -5.19 22.88
CA PRO A 1182 -48.46 -4.59 21.87
C PRO A 1182 -49.63 -3.82 22.51
N GLU A 1183 -49.35 -2.65 23.07
CA GLU A 1183 -50.38 -1.70 23.45
C GLU A 1183 -50.64 -0.79 22.24
N GLY A 1184 -51.64 -1.19 21.45
CA GLY A 1184 -52.36 -0.29 20.55
C GLY A 1184 -52.17 -0.54 19.04
N GLY A 1185 -52.99 -1.43 18.48
CA GLY A 1185 -53.35 -1.44 17.05
C GLY A 1185 -52.60 -2.45 16.16
N PRO A 1186 -53.25 -2.98 15.10
CA PRO A 1186 -52.60 -3.83 14.10
C PRO A 1186 -51.61 -3.00 13.27
N GLY A 1187 -50.32 -3.06 13.60
CA GLY A 1187 -49.27 -2.34 12.84
C GLY A 1187 -47.96 -2.03 13.58
N ALA A 1188 -47.57 -2.77 14.62
CA ALA A 1188 -46.33 -2.51 15.36
C ALA A 1188 -45.13 -3.30 14.78
N TYR A 1189 -44.32 -2.62 13.96
CA TYR A 1189 -43.09 -3.11 13.30
C TYR A 1189 -41.95 -3.46 14.30
N VAL A 1190 -42.02 -4.62 14.97
CA VAL A 1190 -41.05 -5.00 16.01
C VAL A 1190 -40.18 -6.18 15.56
N SER A 1191 -38.87 -6.00 15.61
CA SER A 1191 -37.93 -7.11 15.42
C SER A 1191 -38.03 -8.07 16.60
N ARG A 1192 -38.26 -9.36 16.34
CA ARG A 1192 -38.49 -10.35 17.41
C ARG A 1192 -37.77 -11.67 17.13
N ASN A 1193 -37.39 -12.34 18.22
CA ASN A 1193 -36.97 -13.74 18.19
C ASN A 1193 -38.22 -14.62 17.99
N VAL A 1194 -38.25 -15.44 16.94
CA VAL A 1194 -39.44 -16.23 16.56
C VAL A 1194 -39.15 -17.71 16.68
N GLY A 1195 -39.99 -18.45 17.40
CA GLY A 1195 -39.97 -19.92 17.39
C GLY A 1195 -40.46 -20.45 16.06
N ILE A 1196 -39.56 -20.93 15.21
CA ILE A 1196 -39.87 -21.44 13.87
C ILE A 1196 -39.35 -22.87 13.75
N ASP A 1197 -40.21 -23.81 13.34
CA ASP A 1197 -39.82 -25.18 13.03
C ASP A 1197 -39.39 -25.30 11.56
N ILE A 1198 -38.08 -25.22 11.34
CA ILE A 1198 -37.45 -25.34 10.01
C ILE A 1198 -37.49 -26.77 9.43
N THR A 1199 -37.93 -27.77 10.21
CA THR A 1199 -38.08 -29.16 9.73
C THR A 1199 -39.48 -29.46 9.21
N ASN A 1200 -40.44 -28.55 9.42
CA ASN A 1200 -41.78 -28.67 8.88
C ASN A 1200 -41.88 -27.91 7.53
N ALA A 1201 -42.21 -28.64 6.47
CA ALA A 1201 -42.35 -28.09 5.12
C ALA A 1201 -43.51 -27.11 4.95
N ALA A 1202 -44.47 -27.10 5.87
CA ALA A 1202 -45.59 -26.14 5.89
C ALA A 1202 -45.22 -24.82 6.60
N THR A 1203 -44.09 -24.77 7.30
CA THR A 1203 -43.61 -23.56 7.96
C THR A 1203 -43.20 -22.53 6.91
N THR A 1204 -43.81 -21.34 6.95
CA THR A 1204 -43.44 -20.21 6.11
C THR A 1204 -42.63 -19.18 6.90
N TRP A 1205 -41.82 -18.41 6.18
CA TRP A 1205 -41.23 -17.21 6.78
C TRP A 1205 -42.35 -16.23 7.12
N PRO A 1206 -42.44 -15.73 8.36
CA PRO A 1206 -43.49 -14.80 8.78
C PRO A 1206 -43.42 -13.43 8.07
N GLY A 1207 -42.43 -13.19 7.20
CA GLY A 1207 -42.24 -11.93 6.49
C GLY A 1207 -41.77 -10.78 7.38
N ALA A 1208 -41.57 -9.60 6.80
CA ALA A 1208 -41.60 -8.36 7.58
C ALA A 1208 -43.07 -8.06 7.92
N ASP A 1209 -43.34 -7.73 9.18
CA ASP A 1209 -44.69 -7.46 9.71
C ASP A 1209 -45.27 -6.19 9.05
N ASN A 1210 -45.92 -6.31 7.88
CA ASN A 1210 -46.34 -5.16 7.06
C ASN A 1210 -47.81 -5.25 6.64
N ASN A 1211 -48.63 -4.39 7.22
CA ASN A 1211 -49.98 -4.04 6.76
C ASN A 1211 -49.92 -2.87 5.73
N LEU A 1212 -48.92 -2.85 4.84
CA LEU A 1212 -48.78 -1.82 3.81
C LEU A 1212 -49.05 -2.42 2.43
N ASP A 1213 -50.13 -1.95 1.80
CA ASP A 1213 -50.62 -2.25 0.43
C ASP A 1213 -49.63 -1.83 -0.70
N GLY A 1214 -48.35 -2.19 -0.60
CA GLY A 1214 -47.36 -1.75 -1.57
C GLY A 1214 -45.96 -2.37 -1.54
N LEU A 1215 -45.68 -3.34 -0.65
CA LEU A 1215 -44.49 -4.20 -0.80
C LEU A 1215 -44.90 -5.46 -1.58
N PRO A 1216 -44.05 -5.96 -2.51
CA PRO A 1216 -44.45 -7.09 -3.33
C PRO A 1216 -44.68 -8.33 -2.48
N GLU A 1217 -45.63 -9.17 -2.90
CA GLU A 1217 -45.94 -10.50 -2.33
C GLU A 1217 -44.71 -11.45 -2.27
N ASP A 1218 -43.55 -11.02 -2.78
CA ASP A 1218 -42.33 -11.83 -2.93
C ASP A 1218 -41.49 -12.00 -1.65
N LEU A 1219 -41.76 -11.24 -0.57
CA LEU A 1219 -41.06 -11.37 0.72
C LEU A 1219 -41.80 -12.24 1.75
N VAL A 1220 -43.04 -12.63 1.45
CA VAL A 1220 -43.87 -13.50 2.28
C VAL A 1220 -44.06 -14.81 1.52
N GLY A 1221 -43.77 -15.95 2.14
CA GLY A 1221 -44.19 -17.23 1.57
C GLY A 1221 -43.18 -17.99 0.70
N PHE A 1222 -41.89 -18.02 1.07
CA PHE A 1222 -41.08 -19.18 0.68
C PHE A 1222 -41.77 -20.44 1.22
N HIS A 1223 -42.27 -21.26 0.30
CA HIS A 1223 -42.82 -22.57 0.59
C HIS A 1223 -42.10 -23.56 -0.33
N PRO A 1224 -41.39 -24.57 0.23
CA PRO A 1224 -40.58 -25.50 -0.57
C PRO A 1224 -41.35 -26.16 -1.73
N ARG A 1225 -42.66 -26.38 -1.56
CA ARG A 1225 -43.53 -26.97 -2.60
C ARG A 1225 -43.89 -26.03 -3.75
N ASN A 1226 -43.62 -24.74 -3.62
CA ASN A 1226 -43.88 -23.76 -4.68
C ASN A 1226 -42.72 -23.65 -5.68
N CYS A 1227 -41.57 -24.26 -5.37
CA CYS A 1227 -40.42 -24.26 -6.26
C CYS A 1227 -40.57 -25.32 -7.38
N PRO A 1228 -40.56 -24.92 -8.67
CA PRO A 1228 -40.78 -25.84 -9.78
C PRO A 1228 -39.74 -26.97 -9.82
N GLY A 1229 -40.20 -28.22 -9.89
CA GLY A 1229 -39.34 -29.40 -10.00
C GLY A 1229 -38.60 -29.79 -8.72
N VAL A 1230 -38.94 -29.18 -7.58
CA VAL A 1230 -38.37 -29.49 -6.26
C VAL A 1230 -39.32 -30.41 -5.50
N THR A 1231 -38.76 -31.41 -4.82
CA THR A 1231 -39.50 -32.37 -3.98
C THR A 1231 -38.99 -32.34 -2.55
N VAL A 1232 -39.91 -32.56 -1.60
CA VAL A 1232 -39.59 -32.82 -0.19
C VAL A 1232 -39.59 -34.35 -0.01
N PRO A 1233 -38.46 -34.98 0.35
CA PRO A 1233 -38.36 -36.43 0.51
C PRO A 1233 -39.24 -37.02 1.61
#